data_AF-A0A1Z5SP30-F1
#
_entry.id   AF-A0A1Z5SP30-F1
#
_cell.length_a   1.000
_cell.length_b   1.000
_cell.length_c   1.000
_cell.angle_alpha   90.00
_cell.angle_beta   90.00
_cell.angle_gamma   90.00
#
_symmetry.space_group_name_H-M   'P 1'
#
loop_
_entity.id
_entity.type
_entity.pdbx_description
1 polymer ?
#
loop_
_entity_poly.entity_id
_entity_poly.type
_entity_poly.pdbx_seq_one_letter_code
_entity_poly.pdbx_strand_id
1 'polypeptide(L)'
;MITGSDEREQQLGRLRTAKTAEEWRAAALELDRLEGRNKWKEVDETEEEEYDPKLIRARLQRLQDAVERGDIEDMRFQIRTALTRDLGGMGNVRLYRHCHIGTKSLIEKYIETVSLAIDAVVETSGLEPRLVGELMKHTRQAFGRSALLLSGGGTLGMNHIGVVKALFEARVLPRIISGASAGSIVCSVLCTKTDEEMPAVLEEFAESDLGVFEKIDEPAKLTTAIKRLLTKGVIYDIGNLKRVMRGLLGDLTFLEAYNRTQRILSICVSSASAFEAPRLLNYVTAPDVVIWSAVAASCSVPLVFNPTDILAKDRSTGIVDKWDEEGGRWIDGSVDNDLPMTRLAEMLNVNHFIVSQVNPHVVPFLSKEEDELATDASRSSPSFVPGPGWMSTMANLAKGEALHRLHVMSELGLWPTMTTKIRSVLGQRYAGDITILPEISYTQFPYILSNPTKDFMEQALFNGERATWPKISRIRNHLAIELKLDEAVRKMTRKIAFSSSQVDLRMNQFQRSPTAARTGKKLSRHGTSALFISINTLSPFVHVPGLGNPEVINIMEKDDLPRYSTSDEYAALRQRREWRKRILRLAVLVAFGFALFQWSSDTNNPKSMSDQALLSKERLNADYATCSKLRHTPQDPSGPREANARWQQSQKPVLIRNATVWTGEALASSSSQDASSDETYTWIHADVYLEKGLIQRVEPGISPSSLAADYETWDAKGRLLTAGIVDIHSHAGVDTLPELNWRYMKCACGENAKRVYGEVGRDYGPFSRMGEAYYFRHAFEQASNLVRTQDDWCDAADRLGAENMPKYLPAPLEWETLAAALRGQVMVNTHCYTIPDLEAFVRHTNEFNFSVRAFHHAHQTYLVPEILKRAYGDRPPAAALFADNMYYKAEAYIASEQAGKVLYENGITPVFLGLVEIAAEEDTQDGSNDDSTFSAALDGLSMQGKSLAAAYSHGVTRAISAPASSGEGRKGVSVGFRTGAKHSLEEGAVWEDEVAVHYTLTLGAKTEKTPSLSSAVDALRRKLLKAVKDGKKDDQGVLSLEDAKLKQVVKGEMPLVLDVHSADTIASLLRMKIDIESAMRPGTDSADRTLRLILFGGAESHLLAEELATANVSVILAPLLPYSETWEQRRSLTGAPLTNGTAVDVLHAAGVQVAISTKEDWETRDLGLMAGIARANSDGKISEDEAWSMVSSNIYAMLGLDSLGLGSTGATAGDTEFVVYDGNPLEIDSRLRVVADGRGEVTVWT
;
A
#
# COMPACT_ATOMS: atom_id res chain seq x y z
N MET A 1 -61.61 -6.05 -15.59
CA MET A 1 -60.43 -6.20 -14.70
C MET A 1 -60.07 -7.65 -14.38
N ILE A 2 -60.87 -8.66 -14.74
CA ILE A 2 -60.56 -10.06 -14.35
C ILE A 2 -59.46 -10.70 -15.23
N THR A 3 -59.45 -10.46 -16.54
CA THR A 3 -58.55 -11.14 -17.50
C THR A 3 -57.05 -10.86 -17.33
N GLY A 4 -56.67 -9.68 -16.83
CA GLY A 4 -55.26 -9.27 -16.72
C GLY A 4 -54.46 -9.94 -15.60
N SER A 5 -55.14 -10.60 -14.64
CA SER A 5 -54.45 -11.34 -13.57
C SER A 5 -53.88 -12.65 -14.11
N ASP A 6 -54.71 -13.41 -14.83
CA ASP A 6 -54.39 -14.72 -15.39
C ASP A 6 -53.25 -14.61 -16.43
N GLU A 7 -53.25 -13.56 -17.26
CA GLU A 7 -52.16 -13.26 -18.21
C GLU A 7 -50.83 -12.99 -17.48
N ARG A 8 -50.85 -12.19 -16.39
CA ARG A 8 -49.66 -11.89 -15.58
C ARG A 8 -49.10 -13.15 -14.91
N GLU A 9 -49.96 -13.96 -14.30
CA GLU A 9 -49.56 -15.22 -13.68
C GLU A 9 -49.03 -16.22 -14.71
N GLN A 10 -49.60 -16.25 -15.92
CA GLN A 10 -49.06 -17.06 -17.03
C GLN A 10 -47.65 -16.60 -17.46
N GLN A 11 -47.37 -15.30 -17.56
CA GLN A 11 -46.02 -14.83 -17.89
C GLN A 11 -45.02 -15.10 -16.75
N LEU A 12 -45.43 -14.95 -15.48
CA LEU A 12 -44.61 -15.33 -14.33
C LEU A 12 -44.30 -16.84 -14.31
N GLY A 13 -45.26 -17.68 -14.72
CA GLY A 13 -45.05 -19.10 -14.96
C GLY A 13 -44.00 -19.36 -16.05
N ARG A 14 -44.17 -18.74 -17.23
CA ARG A 14 -43.23 -18.85 -18.36
C ARG A 14 -41.82 -18.40 -17.99
N LEU A 15 -41.67 -17.30 -17.24
CA LEU A 15 -40.38 -16.77 -16.79
C LEU A 15 -39.65 -17.76 -15.85
N ARG A 16 -40.40 -18.54 -15.06
CA ARG A 16 -39.85 -19.63 -14.22
C ARG A 16 -39.51 -20.90 -15.01
N THR A 17 -40.23 -21.21 -16.08
CA THR A 17 -40.07 -22.45 -16.87
C THR A 17 -39.28 -22.28 -18.17
N ALA A 18 -38.82 -21.06 -18.50
CA ALA A 18 -38.07 -20.76 -19.70
C ALA A 18 -36.80 -21.60 -19.82
N LYS A 19 -36.57 -22.19 -20.99
CA LYS A 19 -35.41 -23.02 -21.33
C LYS A 19 -34.31 -22.25 -22.05
N THR A 20 -34.64 -21.13 -22.69
CA THR A 20 -33.67 -20.28 -23.40
C THR A 20 -33.69 -18.84 -22.90
N ALA A 21 -32.59 -18.13 -23.12
CA ALA A 21 -32.50 -16.69 -22.85
C ALA A 21 -33.53 -15.87 -23.65
N GLU A 22 -33.93 -16.35 -24.84
CA GLU A 22 -34.94 -15.71 -25.70
C GLU A 22 -36.37 -15.89 -25.15
N GLU A 23 -36.74 -17.11 -24.72
CA GLU A 23 -38.01 -17.38 -24.04
C GLU A 23 -38.13 -16.55 -22.76
N TRP A 24 -37.07 -16.50 -21.95
CA TRP A 24 -37.01 -15.72 -20.73
C TRP A 24 -37.15 -14.22 -21.02
N ARG A 25 -36.43 -13.71 -22.02
CA ARG A 25 -36.51 -12.31 -22.48
C ARG A 25 -37.91 -11.96 -22.99
N ALA A 26 -38.55 -12.83 -23.74
CA ALA A 26 -39.91 -12.61 -24.25
C ALA A 26 -40.93 -12.51 -23.11
N ALA A 27 -40.86 -13.42 -22.13
CA ALA A 27 -41.70 -13.37 -20.93
C ALA A 27 -41.43 -12.11 -20.08
N ALA A 28 -40.17 -11.72 -19.91
CA ALA A 28 -39.79 -10.50 -19.17
C ALA A 28 -40.28 -9.21 -19.85
N LEU A 29 -40.16 -9.10 -21.17
CA LEU A 29 -40.66 -7.95 -21.94
C LEU A 29 -42.18 -7.81 -21.86
N GLU A 30 -42.90 -8.93 -21.95
CA GLU A 30 -44.37 -8.95 -21.85
C GLU A 30 -44.85 -8.68 -20.43
N LEU A 31 -44.13 -9.15 -19.41
CA LEU A 31 -44.41 -8.82 -18.01
C LEU A 31 -44.17 -7.32 -17.72
N ASP A 32 -43.10 -6.72 -18.25
CA ASP A 32 -42.87 -5.26 -18.19
C ASP A 32 -43.94 -4.46 -18.94
N ARG A 33 -44.58 -5.03 -19.96
CA ARG A 33 -45.74 -4.44 -20.66
C ARG A 33 -47.01 -4.53 -19.82
N LEU A 34 -47.32 -5.70 -19.28
CA LEU A 34 -48.51 -5.96 -18.46
C LEU A 34 -48.51 -5.19 -17.13
N GLU A 35 -47.35 -5.08 -16.49
CA GLU A 35 -47.19 -4.31 -15.24
C GLU A 35 -46.97 -2.81 -15.48
N GLY A 36 -47.01 -2.33 -16.73
CA GLY A 36 -46.88 -0.92 -17.10
C GLY A 36 -45.47 -0.33 -16.96
N ARG A 37 -44.49 -1.13 -16.53
CA ARG A 37 -43.09 -0.74 -16.27
C ARG A 37 -42.41 -0.09 -17.47
N ASN A 38 -42.79 -0.43 -18.70
CA ASN A 38 -42.27 0.25 -19.89
C ASN A 38 -42.50 1.78 -19.87
N LYS A 39 -43.59 2.28 -19.30
CA LYS A 39 -43.81 3.74 -19.13
C LYS A 39 -42.80 4.37 -18.16
N TRP A 40 -42.36 3.64 -17.14
CA TRP A 40 -41.32 4.09 -16.22
C TRP A 40 -39.94 4.16 -16.89
N LYS A 41 -39.70 3.41 -17.98
CA LYS A 41 -38.46 3.50 -18.79
C LYS A 41 -38.41 4.78 -19.62
N GLU A 42 -39.57 5.25 -20.10
CA GLU A 42 -39.75 6.46 -20.91
C GLU A 42 -39.75 7.76 -20.09
N VAL A 43 -40.19 7.71 -18.83
CA VAL A 43 -40.11 8.86 -17.90
C VAL A 43 -38.70 8.93 -17.33
N ASP A 44 -37.95 9.98 -17.67
CA ASP A 44 -36.55 10.10 -17.24
C ASP A 44 -36.36 10.31 -15.72
N GLU A 45 -37.33 10.87 -14.99
CA GLU A 45 -37.21 11.14 -13.55
C GLU A 45 -37.65 9.94 -12.67
N THR A 46 -37.21 9.93 -11.40
CA THR A 46 -37.47 8.89 -10.39
C THR A 46 -37.57 9.47 -8.98
N GLU A 47 -38.09 8.67 -8.05
CA GLU A 47 -38.06 8.93 -6.60
C GLU A 47 -36.70 8.59 -5.94
N GLU A 48 -35.79 7.95 -6.69
CA GLU A 48 -34.44 7.61 -6.24
C GLU A 48 -33.49 8.82 -6.24
N GLU A 49 -33.02 9.25 -5.06
CA GLU A 49 -32.20 10.46 -4.89
C GLU A 49 -30.80 10.37 -5.53
N GLU A 50 -30.27 9.16 -5.74
CA GLU A 50 -28.92 8.92 -6.27
C GLU A 50 -28.83 9.00 -7.81
N TYR A 51 -29.95 9.16 -8.52
CA TYR A 51 -29.98 9.14 -9.99
C TYR A 51 -30.24 10.53 -10.59
N ASP A 52 -29.27 11.04 -11.37
CA ASP A 52 -29.35 12.34 -12.04
C ASP A 52 -29.56 12.20 -13.56
N PRO A 53 -30.83 12.18 -14.04
CA PRO A 53 -31.12 12.17 -15.46
C PRO A 53 -30.77 13.49 -16.17
N LYS A 54 -30.60 14.62 -15.46
CA LYS A 54 -30.29 15.92 -16.05
C LYS A 54 -28.83 15.95 -16.48
N LEU A 55 -27.91 15.42 -15.66
CA LEU A 55 -26.50 15.22 -16.02
C LEU A 55 -26.35 14.26 -17.21
N ILE A 56 -27.02 13.11 -17.19
CA ILE A 56 -26.95 12.12 -18.27
C ILE A 56 -27.49 12.72 -19.58
N ARG A 57 -28.67 13.38 -19.56
CA ARG A 57 -29.26 14.01 -20.74
C ARG A 57 -28.37 15.14 -21.30
N ALA A 58 -27.77 15.96 -20.44
CA ALA A 58 -26.85 17.01 -20.86
C ALA A 58 -25.55 16.47 -21.48
N ARG A 59 -25.06 15.30 -21.04
CA ARG A 59 -23.88 14.66 -21.64
C ARG A 59 -24.22 13.89 -22.91
N LEU A 60 -25.37 13.23 -22.98
CA LEU A 60 -25.93 12.64 -24.20
C LEU A 60 -26.07 13.69 -25.30
N GLN A 61 -26.74 14.81 -25.03
CA GLN A 61 -27.02 15.83 -26.06
C GLN A 61 -25.73 16.37 -26.68
N ARG A 62 -24.72 16.76 -25.88
CA ARG A 62 -23.43 17.24 -26.42
C ARG A 62 -22.75 16.23 -27.34
N LEU A 63 -22.86 14.94 -27.02
CA LEU A 63 -22.27 13.88 -27.84
C LEU A 63 -23.07 13.61 -29.12
N GLN A 64 -24.41 13.67 -29.05
CA GLN A 64 -25.26 13.65 -30.25
C GLN A 64 -24.97 14.84 -31.16
N ASP A 65 -24.91 16.06 -30.61
CA ASP A 65 -24.57 17.29 -31.33
C ASP A 65 -23.20 17.17 -32.04
N ALA A 66 -22.20 16.56 -31.40
CA ALA A 66 -20.88 16.33 -32.00
C ALA A 66 -20.92 15.30 -33.14
N VAL A 67 -21.62 14.17 -32.94
CA VAL A 67 -21.81 13.11 -33.95
C VAL A 67 -22.58 13.64 -35.16
N GLU A 68 -23.66 14.39 -34.96
CA GLU A 68 -24.48 14.97 -36.04
C GLU A 68 -23.74 16.05 -36.84
N ARG A 69 -22.85 16.83 -36.20
CA ARG A 69 -21.93 17.74 -36.90
C ARG A 69 -20.79 17.04 -37.64
N GLY A 70 -20.51 15.77 -37.33
CA GLY A 70 -19.29 15.07 -37.77
C GLY A 70 -18.01 15.62 -37.13
N ASP A 71 -18.10 16.26 -35.97
CA ASP A 71 -16.96 16.91 -35.30
C ASP A 71 -16.10 15.86 -34.57
N ILE A 72 -15.10 15.36 -35.29
CA ILE A 72 -14.17 14.33 -34.80
C ILE A 72 -13.36 14.84 -33.60
N GLU A 73 -13.03 16.13 -33.50
CA GLU A 73 -12.19 16.63 -32.41
C GLU A 73 -13.01 16.85 -31.12
N ASP A 74 -14.24 17.34 -31.21
CA ASP A 74 -15.18 17.35 -30.07
C ASP A 74 -15.47 15.90 -29.62
N MET A 75 -15.78 14.97 -30.55
CA MET A 75 -15.95 13.55 -30.20
C MET A 75 -14.71 12.96 -29.50
N ARG A 76 -13.49 13.23 -29.99
CA ARG A 76 -12.24 12.80 -29.33
C ARG A 76 -12.08 13.42 -27.93
N PHE A 77 -12.42 14.70 -27.77
CA PHE A 77 -12.36 15.40 -26.48
C PHE A 77 -13.37 14.82 -25.47
N GLN A 78 -14.63 14.63 -25.86
CA GLN A 78 -15.62 13.96 -25.02
C GLN A 78 -15.14 12.54 -24.67
N ILE A 79 -14.77 11.70 -25.64
CA ILE A 79 -14.33 10.32 -25.40
C ILE A 79 -13.09 10.25 -24.47
N ARG A 80 -12.18 11.23 -24.50
CA ARG A 80 -11.00 11.25 -23.62
C ARG A 80 -11.28 11.70 -22.20
N THR A 81 -12.24 12.60 -21.99
CA THR A 81 -12.44 13.35 -20.74
C THR A 81 -13.78 13.11 -20.03
N ALA A 82 -14.78 12.56 -20.73
CA ALA A 82 -16.16 12.48 -20.25
C ALA A 82 -16.59 11.12 -19.69
N LEU A 83 -15.89 10.04 -20.08
CA LEU A 83 -16.38 8.69 -19.87
C LEU A 83 -16.08 8.19 -18.44
N THR A 84 -17.10 8.13 -17.61
CA THR A 84 -17.12 7.44 -16.32
C THR A 84 -18.04 6.21 -16.38
N ARG A 85 -17.75 5.18 -15.58
CA ARG A 85 -18.54 3.92 -15.59
C ARG A 85 -19.92 4.06 -14.93
N ASP A 86 -20.10 5.05 -14.07
CA ASP A 86 -21.37 5.40 -13.44
C ASP A 86 -21.60 6.92 -13.50
N LEU A 87 -22.16 7.39 -14.62
CA LEU A 87 -22.52 8.79 -14.80
C LEU A 87 -23.91 9.03 -14.21
N GLY A 88 -24.00 9.85 -13.15
CA GLY A 88 -25.28 10.24 -12.55
C GLY A 88 -26.09 9.07 -11.98
N GLY A 89 -25.43 8.06 -11.40
CA GLY A 89 -26.10 6.92 -10.75
C GLY A 89 -26.76 5.92 -11.71
N MET A 90 -26.43 5.96 -13.01
CA MET A 90 -26.92 5.01 -14.03
C MET A 90 -26.60 3.52 -13.74
N GLY A 91 -25.71 3.24 -12.78
CA GLY A 91 -25.38 1.92 -12.28
C GLY A 91 -26.24 1.39 -11.12
N ASN A 92 -27.05 2.25 -10.48
CA ASN A 92 -27.76 1.92 -9.25
C ASN A 92 -28.70 0.71 -9.42
N VAL A 93 -28.57 -0.28 -8.52
CA VAL A 93 -29.28 -1.57 -8.55
C VAL A 93 -30.81 -1.41 -8.58
N ARG A 94 -31.36 -0.39 -7.91
CA ARG A 94 -32.81 -0.14 -7.80
C ARG A 94 -33.44 0.13 -9.17
N LEU A 95 -32.76 0.90 -10.04
CA LEU A 95 -33.18 1.16 -11.42
C LEU A 95 -33.35 -0.15 -12.22
N TYR A 96 -32.43 -1.10 -12.05
CA TYR A 96 -32.48 -2.42 -12.69
C TYR A 96 -33.44 -3.42 -12.02
N ARG A 97 -34.10 -3.05 -10.91
CA ARG A 97 -35.17 -3.84 -10.26
C ARG A 97 -36.58 -3.34 -10.59
N HIS A 98 -36.73 -2.07 -10.95
CA HIS A 98 -38.01 -1.53 -11.44
C HIS A 98 -38.53 -2.22 -12.71
N CYS A 99 -37.65 -2.85 -13.50
CA CYS A 99 -37.98 -3.57 -14.71
C CYS A 99 -37.45 -5.02 -14.66
N HIS A 100 -38.13 -5.94 -15.32
CA HIS A 100 -37.62 -7.30 -15.51
C HIS A 100 -36.52 -7.36 -16.58
N ILE A 101 -36.47 -6.40 -17.51
CA ILE A 101 -35.40 -6.29 -18.50
C ILE A 101 -35.15 -4.83 -18.92
N GLY A 102 -33.88 -4.48 -19.10
CA GLY A 102 -33.43 -3.10 -19.39
C GLY A 102 -33.47 -2.18 -18.16
N THR A 103 -33.41 -0.88 -18.40
CA THR A 103 -33.52 0.19 -17.40
C THR A 103 -34.19 1.43 -18.03
N LYS A 104 -33.91 2.65 -17.55
CA LYS A 104 -34.31 3.91 -18.19
C LYS A 104 -33.77 4.01 -19.63
N SER A 105 -34.63 4.38 -20.57
CA SER A 105 -34.28 4.53 -21.99
C SER A 105 -33.16 5.56 -22.24
N LEU A 106 -33.06 6.58 -21.38
CA LEU A 106 -31.98 7.57 -21.41
C LEU A 106 -30.58 6.97 -21.22
N ILE A 107 -30.44 6.00 -20.30
CA ILE A 107 -29.17 5.33 -20.00
C ILE A 107 -28.74 4.48 -21.20
N GLU A 108 -29.67 3.69 -21.74
CA GLU A 108 -29.40 2.80 -22.88
C GLU A 108 -29.03 3.63 -24.13
N LYS A 109 -29.73 4.73 -24.40
CA LYS A 109 -29.42 5.66 -25.50
C LYS A 109 -28.09 6.38 -25.33
N TYR A 110 -27.69 6.73 -24.10
CA TYR A 110 -26.36 7.29 -23.82
C TYR A 110 -25.24 6.30 -24.15
N ILE A 111 -25.36 5.06 -23.70
CA ILE A 111 -24.37 4.00 -23.92
C ILE A 111 -24.26 3.63 -25.41
N GLU A 112 -25.36 3.60 -26.13
CA GLU A 112 -25.39 3.42 -27.59
C GLU A 112 -24.69 4.58 -28.31
N THR A 113 -25.01 5.83 -27.96
CA THR A 113 -24.40 7.03 -28.57
C THR A 113 -22.89 7.08 -28.33
N VAL A 114 -22.42 6.74 -27.12
CA VAL A 114 -20.98 6.59 -26.82
C VAL A 114 -20.32 5.52 -27.70
N SER A 115 -20.99 4.39 -27.90
CA SER A 115 -20.46 3.29 -28.71
C SER A 115 -20.33 3.67 -30.19
N LEU A 116 -21.29 4.42 -30.73
CA LEU A 116 -21.27 4.96 -32.10
C LEU A 116 -20.17 6.03 -32.28
N ALA A 117 -20.01 6.94 -31.32
CA ALA A 117 -18.95 7.97 -31.37
C ALA A 117 -17.54 7.33 -31.34
N ILE A 118 -17.35 6.24 -30.59
CA ILE A 118 -16.07 5.49 -30.60
C ILE A 118 -15.80 4.88 -31.98
N ASP A 119 -16.79 4.29 -32.65
CA ASP A 119 -16.59 3.78 -34.03
C ASP A 119 -16.26 4.91 -35.01
N ALA A 120 -16.98 6.04 -34.98
CA ALA A 120 -16.74 7.17 -35.87
C ALA A 120 -15.28 7.67 -35.80
N VAL A 121 -14.74 7.85 -34.59
CA VAL A 121 -13.33 8.25 -34.37
C VAL A 121 -12.34 7.17 -34.85
N VAL A 122 -12.70 5.88 -34.79
CA VAL A 122 -11.84 4.74 -35.19
C VAL A 122 -11.87 4.48 -36.71
N GLU A 123 -12.93 4.89 -37.39
CA GLU A 123 -13.11 4.72 -38.84
C GLU A 123 -12.77 5.97 -39.67
N THR A 124 -12.64 7.14 -39.03
CA THR A 124 -12.22 8.40 -39.67
C THR A 124 -10.93 8.23 -40.50
N SER A 125 -11.09 8.27 -41.82
CA SER A 125 -10.00 8.22 -42.80
C SER A 125 -9.31 9.59 -42.93
N GLY A 126 -8.37 9.86 -42.03
CA GLY A 126 -7.58 11.10 -42.05
C GLY A 126 -6.62 11.26 -40.86
N LEU A 127 -6.95 10.65 -39.72
CA LEU A 127 -6.08 10.65 -38.53
C LEU A 127 -5.02 9.53 -38.60
N GLU A 128 -3.86 9.77 -37.98
CA GLU A 128 -2.80 8.76 -37.92
C GLU A 128 -3.24 7.55 -37.06
N PRO A 129 -3.08 6.30 -37.55
CA PRO A 129 -3.51 5.13 -36.79
C PRO A 129 -2.86 4.95 -35.41
N ARG A 130 -1.65 5.49 -35.18
CA ARG A 130 -1.00 5.47 -33.86
C ARG A 130 -1.68 6.39 -32.87
N LEU A 131 -1.89 7.66 -33.24
CA LEU A 131 -2.55 8.67 -32.40
C LEU A 131 -3.94 8.21 -31.92
N VAL A 132 -4.76 7.64 -32.81
CA VAL A 132 -6.08 7.08 -32.44
C VAL A 132 -5.93 5.81 -31.59
N GLY A 133 -4.92 4.98 -31.84
CA GLY A 133 -4.61 3.81 -31.01
C GLY A 133 -4.17 4.16 -29.59
N GLU A 134 -3.41 5.24 -29.40
CA GLU A 134 -2.98 5.74 -28.10
C GLU A 134 -4.11 6.44 -27.35
N LEU A 135 -4.91 7.27 -28.04
CA LEU A 135 -6.15 7.84 -27.51
C LEU A 135 -7.04 6.75 -26.88
N MET A 136 -7.33 5.68 -27.62
CA MET A 136 -8.21 4.60 -27.15
C MET A 136 -7.59 3.79 -25.99
N LYS A 137 -6.26 3.61 -25.97
CA LYS A 137 -5.56 3.03 -24.81
C LYS A 137 -5.71 3.90 -23.56
N HIS A 138 -5.47 5.21 -23.66
CA HIS A 138 -5.55 6.15 -22.55
C HIS A 138 -6.98 6.35 -22.04
N THR A 139 -7.98 6.39 -22.93
CA THR A 139 -9.40 6.39 -22.54
C THR A 139 -9.78 5.10 -21.80
N ARG A 140 -9.39 3.92 -22.31
CA ARG A 140 -9.63 2.65 -21.60
C ARG A 140 -8.94 2.60 -20.24
N GLN A 141 -7.76 3.19 -20.10
CA GLN A 141 -7.06 3.27 -18.81
C GLN A 141 -7.81 4.19 -17.82
N ALA A 142 -8.39 5.30 -18.27
CA ALA A 142 -9.20 6.19 -17.43
C ALA A 142 -10.58 5.61 -17.07
N PHE A 143 -11.21 4.87 -17.99
CA PHE A 143 -12.52 4.21 -17.75
C PHE A 143 -12.40 2.99 -16.80
N GLY A 144 -11.22 2.37 -16.75
CA GLY A 144 -10.96 1.13 -16.02
C GLY A 144 -11.55 -0.10 -16.72
N ARG A 145 -11.43 -1.27 -16.06
CA ARG A 145 -11.80 -2.58 -16.64
C ARG A 145 -12.70 -3.41 -15.72
N SER A 146 -13.41 -4.37 -16.31
CA SER A 146 -14.25 -5.34 -15.62
C SER A 146 -13.55 -6.68 -15.51
N ALA A 147 -13.76 -7.39 -14.39
CA ALA A 147 -13.34 -8.78 -14.22
C ALA A 147 -14.53 -9.69 -13.88
N LEU A 148 -14.53 -10.90 -14.44
CA LEU A 148 -15.38 -12.01 -14.01
C LEU A 148 -14.60 -12.87 -13.01
N LEU A 149 -15.11 -13.02 -11.79
CA LEU A 149 -14.51 -13.84 -10.74
C LEU A 149 -15.41 -15.06 -10.49
N LEU A 150 -14.83 -16.26 -10.54
CA LEU A 150 -15.49 -17.54 -10.30
C LEU A 150 -14.99 -18.13 -8.98
N SER A 151 -15.90 -18.28 -8.00
CA SER A 151 -15.55 -18.75 -6.65
C SER A 151 -15.11 -20.23 -6.62
N GLY A 152 -14.55 -20.63 -5.48
CA GLY A 152 -14.52 -22.03 -5.08
C GLY A 152 -15.91 -22.61 -4.80
N GLY A 153 -15.94 -23.92 -4.49
CA GLY A 153 -17.18 -24.66 -4.21
C GLY A 153 -17.19 -26.13 -4.62
N GLY A 154 -16.04 -26.76 -4.89
CA GLY A 154 -15.99 -28.18 -5.30
C GLY A 154 -16.85 -28.45 -6.54
N THR A 155 -17.58 -29.56 -6.57
CA THR A 155 -18.45 -29.94 -7.71
C THR A 155 -19.53 -28.89 -8.02
N LEU A 156 -19.92 -28.03 -7.07
CA LEU A 156 -20.87 -26.93 -7.30
C LEU A 156 -20.30 -25.83 -8.21
N GLY A 157 -18.97 -25.74 -8.37
CA GLY A 157 -18.31 -24.82 -9.31
C GLY A 157 -18.71 -25.03 -10.78
N MET A 158 -19.29 -26.17 -11.14
CA MET A 158 -19.80 -26.41 -12.49
C MET A 158 -21.00 -25.50 -12.84
N ASN A 159 -21.68 -24.90 -11.85
CA ASN A 159 -22.72 -23.89 -12.12
C ASN A 159 -22.16 -22.63 -12.81
N HIS A 160 -20.85 -22.35 -12.70
CA HIS A 160 -20.22 -21.24 -13.41
C HIS A 160 -20.24 -21.40 -14.95
N ILE A 161 -20.36 -22.63 -15.47
CA ILE A 161 -20.39 -22.89 -16.92
C ILE A 161 -21.64 -22.23 -17.54
N GLY A 162 -22.79 -22.31 -16.86
CA GLY A 162 -24.02 -21.64 -17.29
C GLY A 162 -23.92 -20.12 -17.26
N VAL A 163 -23.22 -19.58 -16.26
CA VAL A 163 -22.94 -18.13 -16.17
C VAL A 163 -22.05 -17.69 -17.34
N VAL A 164 -20.99 -18.44 -17.62
CA VAL A 164 -20.09 -18.19 -18.76
C VAL A 164 -20.84 -18.26 -20.09
N LYS A 165 -21.66 -19.29 -20.30
CA LYS A 165 -22.50 -19.47 -21.50
C LYS A 165 -23.43 -18.27 -21.70
N ALA A 166 -24.22 -17.92 -20.70
CA ALA A 166 -25.16 -16.80 -20.78
C ALA A 166 -24.47 -15.45 -21.02
N LEU A 167 -23.28 -15.21 -20.45
CA LEU A 167 -22.47 -14.00 -20.71
C LEU A 167 -21.85 -14.00 -22.12
N PHE A 168 -21.43 -15.16 -22.62
CA PHE A 168 -20.83 -15.33 -23.94
C PHE A 168 -21.87 -15.15 -25.07
N GLU A 169 -23.01 -15.82 -24.98
CA GLU A 169 -24.13 -15.69 -25.92
C GLU A 169 -24.65 -14.24 -25.98
N ALA A 170 -24.79 -13.59 -24.81
CA ALA A 170 -25.21 -12.20 -24.72
C ALA A 170 -24.11 -11.18 -25.11
N ARG A 171 -22.91 -11.66 -25.49
CA ARG A 171 -21.71 -10.90 -25.90
C ARG A 171 -21.20 -9.89 -24.86
N VAL A 172 -21.36 -10.20 -23.58
CA VAL A 172 -21.01 -9.34 -22.43
C VAL A 172 -20.05 -10.04 -21.46
N LEU A 173 -19.24 -10.96 -21.95
CA LEU A 173 -18.19 -11.63 -21.17
C LEU A 173 -16.96 -10.72 -20.98
N PRO A 174 -16.51 -10.44 -19.73
CA PRO A 174 -15.28 -9.71 -19.48
C PRO A 174 -14.03 -10.35 -20.10
N ARG A 175 -13.03 -9.52 -20.46
CA ARG A 175 -11.74 -9.99 -20.99
C ARG A 175 -10.71 -10.29 -19.88
N ILE A 176 -10.99 -9.94 -18.61
CA ILE A 176 -10.25 -10.41 -17.43
C ILE A 176 -11.13 -11.41 -16.70
N ILE A 177 -10.60 -12.62 -16.46
CA ILE A 177 -11.34 -13.70 -15.82
C ILE A 177 -10.43 -14.35 -14.77
N SER A 178 -10.90 -14.42 -13.52
CA SER A 178 -10.16 -14.99 -12.39
C SER A 178 -10.94 -16.13 -11.76
N GLY A 179 -10.24 -17.13 -11.21
CA GLY A 179 -10.88 -18.21 -10.48
C GLY A 179 -10.00 -18.87 -9.43
N ALA A 180 -10.65 -19.44 -8.42
CA ALA A 180 -10.04 -20.27 -7.38
C ALA A 180 -10.73 -21.64 -7.34
N SER A 181 -10.03 -22.70 -6.92
CA SER A 181 -10.60 -24.06 -6.81
C SER A 181 -11.33 -24.49 -8.10
N ALA A 182 -12.53 -25.05 -8.00
CA ALA A 182 -13.36 -25.41 -9.16
C ALA A 182 -13.64 -24.24 -10.13
N GLY A 183 -13.71 -22.99 -9.67
CA GLY A 183 -13.79 -21.81 -10.53
C GLY A 183 -12.55 -21.65 -11.41
N SER A 184 -11.36 -22.03 -10.92
CA SER A 184 -10.11 -22.02 -11.70
C SER A 184 -10.12 -23.01 -12.87
N ILE A 185 -10.83 -24.13 -12.75
CA ILE A 185 -11.03 -25.09 -13.85
C ILE A 185 -11.82 -24.44 -14.99
N VAL A 186 -12.98 -23.87 -14.65
CA VAL A 186 -13.90 -23.27 -15.63
C VAL A 186 -13.25 -22.06 -16.33
N CYS A 187 -12.58 -21.16 -15.59
CA CYS A 187 -11.91 -20.03 -16.24
C CYS A 187 -10.70 -20.45 -17.08
N SER A 188 -9.98 -21.52 -16.72
CA SER A 188 -8.82 -22.00 -17.50
C SER A 188 -9.23 -22.58 -18.85
N VAL A 189 -10.31 -23.37 -18.91
CA VAL A 189 -10.86 -23.84 -20.18
C VAL A 189 -11.40 -22.66 -21.00
N LEU A 190 -12.14 -21.74 -20.36
CA LEU A 190 -12.64 -20.52 -21.00
C LEU A 190 -11.52 -19.62 -21.56
N CYS A 191 -10.34 -19.55 -20.94
CA CYS A 191 -9.26 -18.67 -21.40
C CYS A 191 -8.26 -19.33 -22.37
N THR A 192 -8.35 -20.64 -22.60
CA THR A 192 -7.45 -21.37 -23.53
C THR A 192 -8.07 -21.61 -24.91
N LYS A 193 -9.39 -21.64 -25.04
CA LYS A 193 -10.13 -21.85 -26.30
C LYS A 193 -10.52 -20.50 -26.95
N THR A 194 -10.57 -20.36 -28.27
CA THR A 194 -10.82 -19.07 -28.94
C THR A 194 -12.29 -18.58 -28.82
N ASP A 195 -12.69 -17.51 -29.51
CA ASP A 195 -14.10 -17.11 -29.59
C ASP A 195 -14.88 -18.04 -30.55
N GLU A 196 -14.21 -18.69 -31.51
CA GLU A 196 -14.79 -19.66 -32.46
C GLU A 196 -14.93 -21.09 -31.88
N GLU A 197 -13.98 -21.51 -31.04
CA GLU A 197 -14.00 -22.85 -30.40
C GLU A 197 -15.03 -22.96 -29.27
N MET A 198 -15.49 -21.82 -28.73
CA MET A 198 -16.27 -21.76 -27.50
C MET A 198 -17.63 -22.51 -27.53
N PRO A 199 -18.44 -22.45 -28.60
CA PRO A 199 -19.75 -23.11 -28.61
C PRO A 199 -19.64 -24.63 -28.49
N ALA A 200 -18.78 -25.25 -29.30
CA ALA A 200 -18.52 -26.69 -29.25
C ALA A 200 -17.97 -27.10 -27.88
N VAL A 201 -17.04 -26.32 -27.31
CA VAL A 201 -16.51 -26.59 -25.98
C VAL A 201 -17.59 -26.52 -24.89
N LEU A 202 -18.53 -25.57 -24.96
CA LEU A 202 -19.62 -25.46 -23.97
C LEU A 202 -20.63 -26.62 -24.05
N GLU A 203 -20.81 -27.22 -25.23
CA GLU A 203 -21.61 -28.44 -25.40
C GLU A 203 -20.83 -29.70 -24.95
N GLU A 204 -19.59 -29.88 -25.44
CA GLU A 204 -18.72 -31.02 -25.11
C GLU A 204 -18.32 -31.09 -23.63
N PHE A 205 -18.25 -29.96 -22.91
CA PHE A 205 -17.81 -29.94 -21.50
C PHE A 205 -18.69 -30.83 -20.61
N ALA A 206 -20.01 -30.88 -20.88
CA ALA A 206 -20.96 -31.70 -20.13
C ALA A 206 -20.78 -33.22 -20.38
N GLU A 207 -20.08 -33.61 -21.44
CA GLU A 207 -19.76 -35.01 -21.79
C GLU A 207 -18.29 -35.38 -21.53
N SER A 208 -17.48 -34.42 -21.07
CA SER A 208 -16.05 -34.59 -20.83
C SER A 208 -15.73 -35.39 -19.55
N ASP A 209 -14.54 -36.01 -19.49
CA ASP A 209 -14.05 -36.74 -18.32
C ASP A 209 -13.74 -35.79 -17.16
N LEU A 210 -14.74 -35.55 -16.30
CA LEU A 210 -14.61 -34.82 -15.05
C LEU A 210 -14.31 -35.74 -13.85
N GLY A 211 -13.65 -36.88 -14.10
CA GLY A 211 -13.18 -37.87 -13.12
C GLY A 211 -12.01 -37.37 -12.26
N VAL A 212 -12.29 -36.36 -11.44
CA VAL A 212 -11.32 -35.58 -10.64
C VAL A 212 -11.07 -36.20 -9.26
N PHE A 213 -12.12 -36.61 -8.56
CA PHE A 213 -12.01 -37.23 -7.23
C PHE A 213 -11.69 -38.72 -7.39
N GLU A 214 -12.51 -39.42 -8.16
CA GLU A 214 -12.40 -40.85 -8.42
C GLU A 214 -12.22 -41.13 -9.92
N LYS A 215 -11.62 -42.27 -10.24
CA LYS A 215 -11.39 -42.69 -11.61
C LYS A 215 -12.65 -43.44 -12.09
N ILE A 216 -13.18 -43.10 -13.26
CA ILE A 216 -14.51 -43.56 -13.72
C ILE A 216 -14.64 -45.10 -13.70
N ASP A 217 -13.57 -45.82 -14.02
CA ASP A 217 -13.56 -47.29 -14.08
C ASP A 217 -13.36 -47.99 -12.71
N GLU A 218 -12.98 -47.26 -11.65
CA GLU A 218 -12.60 -47.81 -10.34
C GLU A 218 -13.16 -46.97 -9.18
N PRO A 219 -14.45 -47.15 -8.80
CA PRO A 219 -15.03 -46.45 -7.66
C PRO A 219 -14.34 -46.81 -6.35
N ALA A 220 -14.01 -45.80 -5.55
CA ALA A 220 -13.19 -45.94 -4.36
C ALA A 220 -13.99 -46.56 -3.20
N LYS A 221 -13.73 -47.84 -2.92
CA LYS A 221 -14.23 -48.49 -1.70
C LYS A 221 -13.88 -47.64 -0.47
N LEU A 222 -14.86 -47.38 0.41
CA LEU A 222 -14.70 -46.53 1.60
C LEU A 222 -13.49 -46.90 2.47
N THR A 223 -13.13 -48.19 2.52
CA THR A 223 -11.92 -48.69 3.18
C THR A 223 -10.61 -48.16 2.58
N THR A 224 -10.56 -47.92 1.26
CA THR A 224 -9.42 -47.29 0.57
C THR A 224 -9.32 -45.81 0.90
N ALA A 225 -10.45 -45.09 0.96
CA ALA A 225 -10.48 -43.69 1.36
C ALA A 225 -10.00 -43.50 2.81
N ILE A 226 -10.54 -44.29 3.75
CA ILE A 226 -10.10 -44.29 5.16
C ILE A 226 -8.62 -44.69 5.27
N LYS A 227 -8.16 -45.70 4.53
CA LYS A 227 -6.75 -46.10 4.50
C LYS A 227 -5.85 -44.98 3.98
N ARG A 228 -6.25 -44.25 2.92
CA ARG A 228 -5.49 -43.10 2.39
C ARG A 228 -5.44 -41.95 3.39
N LEU A 229 -6.56 -41.61 4.03
CA LEU A 229 -6.60 -40.58 5.07
C LEU A 229 -5.65 -40.91 6.23
N LEU A 230 -5.67 -42.16 6.72
CA LEU A 230 -4.81 -42.61 7.83
C LEU A 230 -3.33 -42.83 7.46
N THR A 231 -2.97 -43.01 6.18
CA THR A 231 -1.58 -43.30 5.75
C THR A 231 -0.91 -42.21 4.92
N LYS A 232 -1.69 -41.27 4.37
CA LYS A 232 -1.22 -40.15 3.53
C LYS A 232 -1.82 -38.80 3.92
N GLY A 233 -2.69 -38.73 4.93
CA GLY A 233 -3.33 -37.48 5.38
C GLY A 233 -4.38 -36.91 4.43
N VAL A 234 -4.72 -37.61 3.35
CA VAL A 234 -5.65 -37.13 2.30
C VAL A 234 -6.61 -38.21 1.82
N ILE A 235 -7.80 -37.81 1.36
CA ILE A 235 -8.85 -38.72 0.90
C ILE A 235 -8.59 -39.17 -0.55
N TYR A 236 -8.35 -38.22 -1.46
CA TYR A 236 -8.28 -38.44 -2.91
C TYR A 236 -6.86 -38.30 -3.48
N ASP A 237 -6.66 -38.80 -4.70
CA ASP A 237 -5.35 -38.76 -5.37
C ASP A 237 -5.30 -37.61 -6.37
N ILE A 238 -4.41 -36.65 -6.13
CA ILE A 238 -4.19 -35.48 -6.99
C ILE A 238 -3.71 -35.86 -8.41
N GLY A 239 -3.22 -37.09 -8.60
CA GLY A 239 -2.93 -37.65 -9.92
C GLY A 239 -4.17 -37.70 -10.84
N ASN A 240 -5.37 -37.90 -10.30
CA ASN A 240 -6.62 -37.86 -11.07
C ASN A 240 -6.89 -36.45 -11.61
N LEU A 241 -6.81 -35.42 -10.76
CA LEU A 241 -6.97 -34.03 -11.21
C LEU A 241 -5.89 -33.63 -12.23
N LYS A 242 -4.61 -33.94 -11.98
CA LYS A 242 -3.50 -33.61 -12.89
C LYS A 242 -3.69 -34.28 -14.27
N ARG A 243 -4.22 -35.50 -14.31
CA ARG A 243 -4.60 -36.23 -15.53
C ARG A 243 -5.71 -35.51 -16.30
N VAL A 244 -6.82 -35.15 -15.64
CA VAL A 244 -7.96 -34.46 -16.28
C VAL A 244 -7.55 -33.07 -16.78
N MET A 245 -6.87 -32.26 -15.95
CA MET A 245 -6.47 -30.90 -16.34
C MET A 245 -5.48 -30.89 -17.51
N ARG A 246 -4.53 -31.84 -17.57
CA ARG A 246 -3.66 -32.03 -18.74
C ARG A 246 -4.46 -32.39 -20.00
N GLY A 247 -5.50 -33.22 -19.88
CA GLY A 247 -6.37 -33.58 -21.00
C GLY A 247 -7.16 -32.41 -21.57
N LEU A 248 -7.75 -31.55 -20.72
CA LEU A 248 -8.59 -30.43 -21.15
C LEU A 248 -7.79 -29.22 -21.67
N LEU A 249 -6.62 -28.95 -21.06
CA LEU A 249 -5.84 -27.72 -21.28
C LEU A 249 -4.56 -27.92 -22.12
N GLY A 250 -3.97 -29.13 -22.10
CA GLY A 250 -2.61 -29.37 -22.60
C GLY A 250 -1.54 -28.62 -21.80
N ASP A 251 -0.27 -28.73 -22.22
CA ASP A 251 0.87 -28.05 -21.60
C ASP A 251 1.03 -26.58 -22.07
N LEU A 252 -0.09 -25.84 -22.09
CA LEU A 252 -0.13 -24.40 -22.37
C LEU A 252 0.29 -23.57 -21.15
N THR A 253 1.11 -22.54 -21.37
CA THR A 253 1.42 -21.51 -20.37
C THR A 253 0.42 -20.35 -20.37
N PHE A 254 0.42 -19.54 -19.30
CA PHE A 254 -0.40 -18.32 -19.23
C PHE A 254 -0.14 -17.35 -20.40
N LEU A 255 1.12 -17.17 -20.80
CA LEU A 255 1.48 -16.31 -21.93
C LEU A 255 1.07 -16.90 -23.29
N GLU A 256 1.18 -18.22 -23.47
CA GLU A 256 0.69 -18.91 -24.68
C GLU A 256 -0.83 -18.79 -24.81
N ALA A 257 -1.58 -18.99 -23.72
CA ALA A 257 -3.03 -18.83 -23.69
C ALA A 257 -3.47 -17.37 -23.95
N TYR A 258 -2.83 -16.38 -23.31
CA TYR A 258 -3.11 -14.97 -23.56
C TYR A 258 -2.85 -14.58 -25.02
N ASN A 259 -1.73 -15.01 -25.60
CA ASN A 259 -1.42 -14.76 -27.00
C ASN A 259 -2.45 -15.40 -27.95
N ARG A 260 -2.99 -16.58 -27.61
CA ARG A 260 -4.02 -17.29 -28.38
C ARG A 260 -5.40 -16.64 -28.31
N THR A 261 -5.88 -16.27 -27.13
CA THR A 261 -7.30 -15.87 -26.91
C THR A 261 -7.51 -14.40 -26.62
N GLN A 262 -6.45 -13.68 -26.23
CA GLN A 262 -6.49 -12.30 -25.72
C GLN A 262 -7.42 -12.12 -24.50
N ARG A 263 -7.77 -13.21 -23.80
CA ARG A 263 -8.42 -13.19 -22.48
C ARG A 263 -7.35 -13.33 -21.40
N ILE A 264 -7.44 -12.55 -20.34
CA ILE A 264 -6.49 -12.54 -19.22
C ILE A 264 -7.00 -13.53 -18.17
N LEU A 265 -6.42 -14.73 -18.18
CA LEU A 265 -6.60 -15.73 -17.13
C LEU A 265 -5.83 -15.32 -15.87
N SER A 266 -6.48 -15.37 -14.72
CA SER A 266 -5.85 -15.27 -13.40
C SER A 266 -6.28 -16.44 -12.51
N ILE A 267 -5.34 -17.03 -11.77
CA ILE A 267 -5.59 -18.17 -10.87
C ILE A 267 -5.04 -17.85 -9.49
N CYS A 268 -5.88 -17.99 -8.46
CA CYS A 268 -5.47 -17.86 -7.06
C CYS A 268 -4.78 -19.14 -6.58
N VAL A 269 -3.63 -19.02 -5.92
CA VAL A 269 -3.01 -20.12 -5.16
C VAL A 269 -2.64 -19.65 -3.77
N SER A 270 -2.87 -20.50 -2.78
CA SER A 270 -2.54 -20.23 -1.37
C SER A 270 -1.26 -21.00 -1.02
N SER A 271 -0.38 -20.43 -0.19
CA SER A 271 0.78 -21.18 0.31
C SER A 271 0.34 -22.20 1.35
N ALA A 272 0.99 -23.37 1.40
CA ALA A 272 0.86 -24.30 2.51
C ALA A 272 1.40 -23.72 3.84
N SER A 273 2.24 -22.68 3.77
CA SER A 273 2.70 -21.92 4.93
C SER A 273 1.58 -21.02 5.50
N ALA A 274 1.66 -20.72 6.80
CA ALA A 274 0.86 -19.66 7.42
C ALA A 274 1.51 -18.27 7.27
N PHE A 275 2.81 -18.21 6.93
CA PHE A 275 3.62 -16.98 6.91
C PHE A 275 3.82 -16.38 5.52
N GLU A 276 3.36 -17.06 4.45
CA GLU A 276 3.47 -16.59 3.07
C GLU A 276 2.08 -16.21 2.52
N ALA A 277 2.00 -15.04 1.87
CA ALA A 277 0.77 -14.53 1.29
C ALA A 277 0.33 -15.32 0.02
N PRO A 278 -0.99 -15.41 -0.26
CA PRO A 278 -1.50 -16.03 -1.48
C PRO A 278 -1.01 -15.30 -2.74
N ARG A 279 -0.61 -16.06 -3.76
CA ARG A 279 -0.12 -15.55 -5.05
C ARG A 279 -1.23 -15.59 -6.11
N LEU A 280 -1.24 -14.59 -7.01
CA LEU A 280 -2.17 -14.49 -8.13
C LEU A 280 -1.41 -14.70 -9.45
N LEU A 281 -1.63 -15.86 -10.08
CA LEU A 281 -0.87 -16.32 -11.25
C LEU A 281 -1.58 -15.90 -12.55
N ASN A 282 -0.89 -15.17 -13.42
CA ASN A 282 -1.38 -14.76 -14.74
C ASN A 282 -0.21 -14.53 -15.72
N TYR A 283 -0.50 -14.06 -16.93
CA TYR A 283 0.53 -13.81 -17.97
C TYR A 283 1.54 -12.70 -17.64
N VAL A 284 1.32 -11.89 -16.59
CA VAL A 284 2.23 -10.85 -16.09
C VAL A 284 3.10 -11.38 -14.95
N THR A 285 2.49 -12.05 -13.97
CA THR A 285 3.18 -12.54 -12.76
C THR A 285 3.84 -13.90 -12.93
N ALA A 286 3.30 -14.73 -13.82
CA ALA A 286 3.70 -16.12 -14.02
C ALA A 286 3.58 -16.53 -15.52
N PRO A 287 4.16 -15.76 -16.47
CA PRO A 287 3.97 -15.97 -17.91
C PRO A 287 4.23 -17.41 -18.39
N ASP A 288 5.26 -18.04 -17.84
CA ASP A 288 5.75 -19.34 -18.29
C ASP A 288 5.24 -20.53 -17.45
N VAL A 289 4.39 -20.27 -16.44
CA VAL A 289 3.75 -21.33 -15.65
C VAL A 289 2.72 -22.07 -16.50
N VAL A 290 2.76 -23.41 -16.43
CA VAL A 290 1.87 -24.30 -17.19
C VAL A 290 0.52 -24.39 -16.46
N ILE A 291 -0.56 -24.01 -17.16
CA ILE A 291 -1.86 -23.68 -16.54
C ILE A 291 -2.46 -24.86 -15.75
N TRP A 292 -2.37 -26.10 -16.26
CA TRP A 292 -2.90 -27.27 -15.53
C TRP A 292 -2.22 -27.48 -14.17
N SER A 293 -0.97 -27.03 -13.99
CA SER A 293 -0.26 -27.14 -12.72
C SER A 293 -0.74 -26.09 -11.72
N ALA A 294 -1.01 -24.86 -12.19
CA ALA A 294 -1.63 -23.80 -11.41
C ALA A 294 -3.06 -24.16 -10.98
N VAL A 295 -3.85 -24.78 -11.86
CA VAL A 295 -5.19 -25.30 -11.51
C VAL A 295 -5.09 -26.45 -10.50
N ALA A 296 -4.15 -27.38 -10.66
CA ALA A 296 -3.95 -28.47 -9.71
C ALA A 296 -3.59 -27.95 -8.30
N ALA A 297 -2.76 -26.91 -8.21
CA ALA A 297 -2.50 -26.19 -6.96
C ALA A 297 -3.75 -25.47 -6.43
N SER A 298 -4.43 -24.70 -7.29
CA SER A 298 -5.63 -23.92 -6.94
C SER A 298 -6.80 -24.77 -6.44
N CYS A 299 -6.85 -26.07 -6.78
CA CYS A 299 -7.83 -27.06 -6.30
C CYS A 299 -7.31 -28.00 -5.19
N SER A 300 -6.08 -27.82 -4.68
CA SER A 300 -5.47 -28.70 -3.67
C SER A 300 -6.02 -28.41 -2.26
N VAL A 301 -7.31 -28.70 -2.04
CA VAL A 301 -8.01 -28.47 -0.77
C VAL A 301 -7.37 -29.32 0.34
N PRO A 302 -6.98 -28.75 1.50
CA PRO A 302 -6.43 -29.50 2.63
C PRO A 302 -7.31 -30.69 3.04
N LEU A 303 -6.69 -31.80 3.41
CA LEU A 303 -7.31 -33.11 3.74
C LEU A 303 -8.05 -33.82 2.57
N VAL A 304 -8.47 -33.10 1.52
CA VAL A 304 -9.08 -33.70 0.33
C VAL A 304 -7.99 -34.19 -0.63
N PHE A 305 -7.02 -33.32 -0.94
CA PHE A 305 -5.90 -33.58 -1.84
C PHE A 305 -4.55 -33.20 -1.19
N ASN A 306 -3.44 -33.68 -1.76
CA ASN A 306 -2.10 -33.28 -1.33
C ASN A 306 -1.70 -31.93 -1.93
N PRO A 307 -1.04 -31.03 -1.16
CA PRO A 307 -0.40 -29.83 -1.70
C PRO A 307 0.55 -30.14 -2.86
N THR A 308 0.65 -29.24 -3.85
CA THR A 308 1.42 -29.51 -5.08
C THR A 308 2.44 -28.43 -5.42
N ASP A 309 3.48 -28.86 -6.15
CA ASP A 309 4.39 -27.97 -6.86
C ASP A 309 3.68 -27.35 -8.09
N ILE A 310 3.97 -26.06 -8.35
CA ILE A 310 3.64 -25.36 -9.60
C ILE A 310 4.81 -25.54 -10.57
N LEU A 311 4.52 -25.73 -11.87
CA LEU A 311 5.53 -25.99 -12.89
C LEU A 311 5.60 -24.87 -13.94
N ALA A 312 6.81 -24.53 -14.37
CA ALA A 312 7.09 -23.56 -15.41
C ALA A 312 7.89 -24.19 -16.57
N LYS A 313 7.76 -23.59 -17.75
CA LYS A 313 8.34 -24.05 -19.02
C LYS A 313 9.48 -23.13 -19.42
N ASP A 314 10.71 -23.64 -19.42
CA ASP A 314 11.88 -22.86 -19.84
C ASP A 314 11.75 -22.47 -21.32
N ARG A 315 11.84 -21.18 -21.62
CA ARG A 315 11.76 -20.61 -22.98
C ARG A 315 12.91 -21.06 -23.90
N SER A 316 14.04 -21.48 -23.34
CA SER A 316 15.25 -21.82 -24.09
C SER A 316 15.36 -23.31 -24.43
N THR A 317 15.00 -24.21 -23.50
CA THR A 317 15.03 -25.67 -23.73
C THR A 317 13.65 -26.29 -23.99
N GLY A 318 12.56 -25.61 -23.64
CA GLY A 318 11.19 -26.16 -23.66
C GLY A 318 10.89 -27.17 -22.56
N ILE A 319 11.83 -27.40 -21.63
CA ILE A 319 11.67 -28.34 -20.50
C ILE A 319 10.71 -27.72 -19.48
N VAL A 320 9.87 -28.57 -18.87
CA VAL A 320 8.97 -28.19 -17.78
C VAL A 320 9.56 -28.65 -16.45
N ASP A 321 9.87 -27.71 -15.58
CA ASP A 321 10.43 -27.94 -14.24
C ASP A 321 9.64 -27.14 -13.18
N LYS A 322 10.07 -27.12 -11.91
CA LYS A 322 9.44 -26.32 -10.86
C LYS A 322 9.54 -24.82 -11.15
N TRP A 323 8.46 -24.10 -10.85
CA TRP A 323 8.45 -22.63 -10.92
C TRP A 323 9.15 -21.95 -9.73
N ASP A 324 9.32 -22.68 -8.63
CA ASP A 324 9.83 -22.18 -7.36
C ASP A 324 11.02 -23.04 -6.91
N GLU A 325 12.22 -22.44 -6.90
CA GLU A 325 13.49 -23.09 -6.55
C GLU A 325 13.58 -23.42 -5.05
N GLU A 326 12.88 -22.67 -4.19
CA GLU A 326 12.86 -22.91 -2.74
C GLU A 326 11.94 -24.09 -2.34
N GLY A 327 11.15 -24.61 -3.29
CA GLY A 327 10.34 -25.81 -3.11
C GLY A 327 9.02 -25.60 -2.37
N GLY A 328 8.46 -24.38 -2.41
CA GLY A 328 7.16 -24.05 -1.83
C GLY A 328 6.03 -24.93 -2.35
N ARG A 329 5.20 -25.44 -1.43
CA ARG A 329 4.02 -26.25 -1.74
C ARG A 329 2.75 -25.42 -1.70
N TRP A 330 1.89 -25.62 -2.69
CA TRP A 330 0.71 -24.81 -2.92
C TRP A 330 -0.58 -25.58 -2.60
N ILE A 331 -1.54 -24.88 -2.00
CA ILE A 331 -2.88 -25.36 -1.64
C ILE A 331 -3.95 -24.48 -2.29
N ASP A 332 -5.20 -24.91 -2.15
CA ASP A 332 -6.36 -24.33 -2.83
C ASP A 332 -6.49 -22.80 -2.64
N GLY A 333 -6.78 -22.09 -3.72
CA GLY A 333 -6.84 -20.62 -3.75
C GLY A 333 -7.97 -20.04 -2.88
N SER A 334 -9.07 -20.77 -2.69
CA SER A 334 -10.23 -20.34 -1.89
C SER A 334 -9.93 -20.28 -0.39
N VAL A 335 -8.84 -20.93 0.05
CA VAL A 335 -8.45 -20.99 1.46
C VAL A 335 -8.02 -19.61 1.99
N ASP A 336 -7.25 -18.84 1.21
CA ASP A 336 -6.78 -17.51 1.62
C ASP A 336 -7.28 -16.34 0.75
N ASN A 337 -7.64 -16.57 -0.53
CA ASN A 337 -8.09 -15.48 -1.40
C ASN A 337 -8.94 -15.96 -2.59
N ASP A 338 -10.17 -16.39 -2.31
CA ASP A 338 -11.15 -16.87 -3.28
C ASP A 338 -11.48 -15.84 -4.37
N LEU A 339 -11.59 -14.56 -3.98
CA LEU A 339 -11.94 -13.43 -4.84
C LEU A 339 -10.92 -12.29 -4.71
N PRO A 340 -9.83 -12.26 -5.51
CA PRO A 340 -8.65 -11.43 -5.28
C PRO A 340 -8.81 -9.98 -5.80
N MET A 341 -9.93 -9.34 -5.46
CA MET A 341 -10.38 -8.07 -6.04
C MET A 341 -9.32 -6.96 -5.96
N THR A 342 -8.68 -6.76 -4.80
CA THR A 342 -7.63 -5.72 -4.62
C THR A 342 -6.43 -5.94 -5.55
N ARG A 343 -5.93 -7.18 -5.67
CA ARG A 343 -4.79 -7.50 -6.54
C ARG A 343 -5.14 -7.36 -8.03
N LEU A 344 -6.38 -7.63 -8.41
CA LEU A 344 -6.88 -7.39 -9.77
C LEU A 344 -7.02 -5.89 -10.07
N ALA A 345 -7.44 -5.08 -9.10
CA ALA A 345 -7.50 -3.63 -9.24
C ALA A 345 -6.11 -3.03 -9.45
N GLU A 346 -5.17 -3.30 -8.54
CA GLU A 346 -3.78 -2.84 -8.59
C GLU A 346 -3.07 -3.20 -9.91
N MET A 347 -3.13 -4.47 -10.31
CA MET A 347 -2.30 -5.01 -11.38
C MET A 347 -2.90 -4.88 -12.78
N LEU A 348 -4.23 -4.93 -12.91
CA LEU A 348 -4.92 -5.01 -14.21
C LEU A 348 -5.89 -3.83 -14.46
N ASN A 349 -5.88 -2.83 -13.58
CA ASN A 349 -6.74 -1.64 -13.64
C ASN A 349 -8.25 -2.00 -13.65
N VAL A 350 -8.63 -2.95 -12.80
CA VAL A 350 -10.02 -3.39 -12.64
C VAL A 350 -10.76 -2.50 -11.65
N ASN A 351 -11.89 -1.93 -12.07
CA ASN A 351 -12.75 -1.07 -11.25
C ASN A 351 -14.21 -1.53 -11.22
N HIS A 352 -14.48 -2.77 -11.65
CA HIS A 352 -15.82 -3.36 -11.67
C HIS A 352 -15.74 -4.90 -11.63
N PHE A 353 -16.44 -5.51 -10.69
CA PHE A 353 -16.32 -6.93 -10.35
C PHE A 353 -17.65 -7.67 -10.51
N ILE A 354 -17.71 -8.56 -11.49
CA ILE A 354 -18.80 -9.53 -11.65
C ILE A 354 -18.38 -10.81 -10.95
N VAL A 355 -19.05 -11.17 -9.87
CA VAL A 355 -18.74 -12.37 -9.07
C VAL A 355 -19.80 -13.44 -9.35
N SER A 356 -19.38 -14.65 -9.67
CA SER A 356 -20.25 -15.84 -9.60
C SER A 356 -19.89 -16.62 -8.34
N GLN A 357 -20.86 -16.79 -7.45
CA GLN A 357 -20.63 -17.31 -6.10
C GLN A 357 -21.47 -18.57 -5.84
N VAL A 358 -20.79 -19.66 -5.45
CA VAL A 358 -21.41 -20.99 -5.21
C VAL A 358 -20.99 -21.64 -3.88
N ASN A 359 -20.18 -20.99 -3.04
CA ASN A 359 -19.72 -21.59 -1.79
C ASN A 359 -20.90 -21.86 -0.82
N PRO A 360 -21.15 -23.13 -0.42
CA PRO A 360 -22.33 -23.49 0.39
C PRO A 360 -22.28 -22.96 1.83
N HIS A 361 -21.10 -22.56 2.30
CA HIS A 361 -20.90 -21.93 3.61
C HIS A 361 -21.05 -20.39 3.57
N VAL A 362 -21.30 -19.83 2.39
CA VAL A 362 -21.41 -18.38 2.14
C VAL A 362 -22.78 -18.01 1.59
N VAL A 363 -23.31 -18.78 0.64
CA VAL A 363 -24.63 -18.56 0.01
C VAL A 363 -25.78 -18.39 1.02
N PRO A 364 -25.81 -19.06 2.20
CA PRO A 364 -26.84 -18.82 3.24
C PRO A 364 -26.64 -17.53 4.08
N PHE A 365 -25.48 -16.88 3.97
CA PHE A 365 -25.09 -15.69 4.75
C PHE A 365 -25.00 -14.42 3.89
N LEU A 366 -24.76 -14.56 2.59
CA LEU A 366 -25.07 -13.52 1.64
C LEU A 366 -26.58 -13.33 1.59
N SER A 367 -27.02 -12.13 1.97
CA SER A 367 -28.30 -11.60 1.55
C SER A 367 -28.45 -11.78 0.04
N LYS A 368 -29.61 -12.27 -0.40
CA LYS A 368 -30.03 -11.93 -1.76
C LYS A 368 -30.27 -10.43 -1.75
N GLU A 369 -29.77 -9.72 -2.77
CA GLU A 369 -30.10 -8.30 -3.01
C GLU A 369 -31.62 -8.07 -2.92
N GLU A 370 -32.41 -9.09 -3.31
CA GLU A 370 -33.86 -9.17 -3.21
C GLU A 370 -34.42 -8.83 -1.80
N ASP A 371 -33.82 -9.36 -0.74
CA ASP A 371 -34.33 -9.35 0.64
C ASP A 371 -34.02 -8.05 1.41
N GLU A 372 -32.86 -7.42 1.19
CA GLU A 372 -32.44 -6.21 1.94
C GLU A 372 -33.36 -5.02 1.65
N LEU A 373 -33.73 -4.81 0.39
CA LEU A 373 -34.67 -3.76 -0.01
C LEU A 373 -36.12 -4.07 0.38
N ALA A 374 -36.48 -5.34 0.59
CA ALA A 374 -37.76 -5.70 1.18
C ALA A 374 -37.83 -5.32 2.67
N THR A 375 -36.71 -5.37 3.40
CA THR A 375 -36.62 -4.81 4.75
C THR A 375 -36.64 -3.28 4.77
N ASP A 376 -35.98 -2.58 3.85
CA ASP A 376 -36.06 -1.11 3.79
C ASP A 376 -37.49 -0.60 3.49
N ALA A 377 -38.18 -1.17 2.50
CA ALA A 377 -39.56 -0.80 2.18
C ALA A 377 -40.51 -0.97 3.39
N SER A 378 -40.21 -1.93 4.28
CA SER A 378 -40.99 -2.21 5.49
C SER A 378 -40.79 -1.21 6.64
N ARG A 379 -39.74 -0.34 6.60
CA ARG A 379 -39.46 0.67 7.65
C ARG A 379 -40.53 1.77 7.77
N SER A 380 -41.50 1.78 6.86
CA SER A 380 -42.63 2.71 6.80
C SER A 380 -43.83 2.36 7.72
N SER A 381 -43.79 1.25 8.46
CA SER A 381 -44.94 0.78 9.28
C SER A 381 -44.57 0.51 10.76
N PRO A 382 -45.34 1.02 11.75
CA PRO A 382 -44.95 1.04 13.17
C PRO A 382 -45.24 -0.28 13.94
N SER A 383 -45.14 -1.44 13.27
CA SER A 383 -45.56 -2.74 13.83
C SER A 383 -44.40 -3.71 13.95
N PHE A 384 -43.93 -3.95 15.18
CA PHE A 384 -42.80 -4.85 15.45
C PHE A 384 -43.16 -6.33 15.23
N VAL A 385 -42.83 -6.85 14.06
CA VAL A 385 -42.88 -8.29 13.71
C VAL A 385 -41.45 -8.75 13.36
N PRO A 386 -40.93 -9.84 13.95
CA PRO A 386 -39.56 -10.29 13.71
C PRO A 386 -39.41 -10.89 12.30
N GLY A 387 -39.05 -10.04 11.33
CA GLY A 387 -38.80 -10.41 9.93
C GLY A 387 -37.39 -10.99 9.67
N PRO A 388 -37.07 -11.28 8.39
CA PRO A 388 -35.82 -11.93 7.98
C PRO A 388 -34.54 -11.23 8.46
N GLY A 389 -34.53 -9.90 8.59
CA GLY A 389 -33.36 -9.14 9.05
C GLY A 389 -32.86 -9.48 10.46
N TRP A 390 -33.70 -10.04 11.33
CA TRP A 390 -33.24 -10.57 12.62
C TRP A 390 -32.34 -11.79 12.43
N MET A 391 -32.63 -12.62 11.42
CA MET A 391 -31.88 -13.83 11.12
C MET A 391 -30.48 -13.50 10.57
N SER A 392 -30.37 -12.51 9.68
CA SER A 392 -29.06 -12.05 9.17
C SER A 392 -28.23 -11.36 10.26
N THR A 393 -28.87 -10.58 11.15
CA THR A 393 -28.20 -10.01 12.33
C THR A 393 -27.64 -11.10 13.25
N MET A 394 -28.43 -12.13 13.57
CA MET A 394 -27.97 -13.28 14.36
C MET A 394 -26.91 -14.12 13.64
N ALA A 395 -26.99 -14.26 12.32
CA ALA A 395 -26.00 -14.98 11.51
C ALA A 395 -24.66 -14.23 11.47
N ASN A 396 -24.68 -12.90 11.37
CA ASN A 396 -23.48 -12.06 11.45
C ASN A 396 -22.87 -12.09 12.86
N LEU A 397 -23.69 -12.07 13.92
CA LEU A 397 -23.22 -12.25 15.29
C LEU A 397 -22.57 -13.63 15.50
N ALA A 398 -23.20 -14.69 15.00
CA ALA A 398 -22.65 -16.05 15.05
C ALA A 398 -21.36 -16.20 14.22
N LYS A 399 -21.25 -15.51 13.08
CA LYS A 399 -20.04 -15.43 12.26
C LYS A 399 -18.91 -14.72 13.01
N GLY A 400 -19.19 -13.58 13.66
CA GLY A 400 -18.24 -12.86 14.49
C GLY A 400 -17.73 -13.69 15.67
N GLU A 401 -18.64 -14.33 16.39
CA GLU A 401 -18.33 -15.24 17.50
C GLU A 401 -17.50 -16.46 17.05
N ALA A 402 -17.79 -17.03 15.88
CA ALA A 402 -17.00 -18.12 15.31
C ALA A 402 -15.57 -17.66 14.92
N LEU A 403 -15.44 -16.50 14.28
CA LEU A 403 -14.15 -15.89 13.94
C LEU A 403 -13.32 -15.56 15.20
N HIS A 404 -13.96 -15.03 16.24
CA HIS A 404 -13.33 -14.75 17.53
C HIS A 404 -12.86 -16.04 18.22
N ARG A 405 -13.70 -17.09 18.29
CA ARG A 405 -13.30 -18.39 18.86
C ARG A 405 -12.17 -19.06 18.08
N LEU A 406 -12.16 -18.96 16.75
CA LEU A 406 -11.06 -19.47 15.91
C LEU A 406 -9.76 -18.69 16.13
N HIS A 407 -9.83 -17.38 16.35
CA HIS A 407 -8.68 -16.57 16.76
C HIS A 407 -8.14 -17.04 18.11
N VAL A 408 -9.00 -17.13 19.13
CA VAL A 408 -8.62 -17.59 20.48
C VAL A 408 -8.03 -19.02 20.46
N MET A 409 -8.60 -19.94 19.68
CA MET A 409 -8.02 -21.28 19.48
C MET A 409 -6.64 -21.23 18.82
N SER A 410 -6.41 -20.28 17.90
CA SER A 410 -5.10 -20.08 17.27
C SER A 410 -4.05 -19.56 18.24
N GLU A 411 -4.38 -18.55 19.06
CA GLU A 411 -3.49 -18.02 20.11
C GLU A 411 -3.18 -19.08 21.18
N LEU A 412 -4.15 -19.94 21.51
CA LEU A 412 -3.97 -21.08 22.41
C LEU A 412 -3.19 -22.26 21.78
N GLY A 413 -2.65 -22.12 20.57
CA GLY A 413 -1.87 -23.15 19.89
C GLY A 413 -2.66 -24.38 19.44
N LEU A 414 -4.00 -24.32 19.42
CA LEU A 414 -4.86 -25.44 19.07
C LEU A 414 -5.03 -25.56 17.55
N TRP A 415 -4.06 -26.22 16.90
CA TRP A 415 -3.92 -26.35 15.44
C TRP A 415 -3.83 -24.99 14.71
N PRO A 416 -2.87 -24.11 15.06
CA PRO A 416 -2.83 -22.71 14.63
C PRO A 416 -2.90 -22.52 13.10
N THR A 417 -2.25 -23.39 12.32
CA THR A 417 -2.34 -23.36 10.85
C THR A 417 -3.77 -23.60 10.36
N MET A 418 -4.47 -24.60 10.92
CA MET A 418 -5.83 -24.93 10.51
C MET A 418 -6.83 -23.87 10.97
N THR A 419 -6.74 -23.38 12.21
CA THR A 419 -7.59 -22.29 12.72
C THR A 419 -7.39 -21.00 11.95
N THR A 420 -6.15 -20.65 11.60
CA THR A 420 -5.85 -19.47 10.77
C THR A 420 -6.43 -19.60 9.37
N LYS A 421 -6.22 -20.74 8.68
CA LYS A 421 -6.79 -20.96 7.33
C LYS A 421 -8.33 -21.01 7.36
N ILE A 422 -8.96 -21.59 8.38
CA ILE A 422 -10.44 -21.58 8.53
C ILE A 422 -10.96 -20.17 8.85
N ARG A 423 -10.26 -19.39 9.69
CA ARG A 423 -10.55 -17.98 9.95
C ARG A 423 -10.44 -17.16 8.66
N SER A 424 -9.46 -17.45 7.82
CA SER A 424 -9.25 -16.83 6.50
C SER A 424 -10.46 -17.05 5.59
N VAL A 425 -10.86 -18.31 5.38
CA VAL A 425 -12.10 -18.66 4.64
C VAL A 425 -13.32 -17.92 5.18
N LEU A 426 -13.57 -17.96 6.49
CA LEU A 426 -14.74 -17.27 7.05
C LEU A 426 -14.65 -15.73 6.97
N GLY A 427 -13.44 -15.15 6.93
CA GLY A 427 -13.20 -13.71 6.93
C GLY A 427 -13.27 -13.02 5.56
N GLN A 428 -13.15 -13.76 4.46
CA GLN A 428 -13.05 -13.19 3.11
C GLN A 428 -14.33 -12.46 2.62
N ARG A 429 -14.13 -11.53 1.67
CA ARG A 429 -15.22 -10.79 0.99
C ARG A 429 -15.71 -11.58 -0.22
N TYR A 430 -16.97 -12.02 -0.17
CA TYR A 430 -17.54 -12.94 -1.16
C TYR A 430 -18.49 -12.33 -2.20
N ALA A 431 -18.64 -11.00 -2.21
CA ALA A 431 -19.52 -10.26 -3.13
C ALA A 431 -18.80 -9.06 -3.77
N GLY A 432 -19.09 -8.86 -5.06
CA GLY A 432 -18.67 -7.72 -5.89
C GLY A 432 -19.88 -6.94 -6.43
N ASP A 433 -19.62 -5.95 -7.27
CA ASP A 433 -20.61 -4.96 -7.76
C ASP A 433 -21.84 -5.60 -8.43
N ILE A 434 -21.65 -6.75 -9.07
CA ILE A 434 -22.71 -7.62 -9.58
C ILE A 434 -22.44 -9.06 -9.13
N THR A 435 -23.18 -9.55 -8.14
CA THR A 435 -23.01 -10.92 -7.62
C THR A 435 -24.11 -11.86 -8.16
N ILE A 436 -23.70 -12.92 -8.86
CA ILE A 436 -24.57 -13.93 -9.49
C ILE A 436 -24.60 -15.16 -8.59
N LEU A 437 -25.81 -15.57 -8.18
CA LEU A 437 -26.07 -16.66 -7.23
C LEU A 437 -26.94 -17.75 -7.89
N PRO A 438 -26.36 -18.87 -8.38
CA PRO A 438 -27.11 -20.00 -8.92
C PRO A 438 -28.07 -20.65 -7.91
N GLU A 439 -29.21 -21.15 -8.37
CA GLU A 439 -30.20 -21.85 -7.53
C GLU A 439 -29.75 -23.29 -7.18
N ILE A 440 -28.84 -23.41 -6.22
CA ILE A 440 -28.31 -24.71 -5.76
C ILE A 440 -29.25 -25.33 -4.71
N SER A 441 -29.57 -26.62 -4.85
CA SER A 441 -30.37 -27.34 -3.85
C SER A 441 -29.51 -27.81 -2.68
N TYR A 442 -30.01 -27.63 -1.45
CA TYR A 442 -29.40 -28.20 -0.24
C TYR A 442 -29.23 -29.74 -0.31
N THR A 443 -30.01 -30.44 -1.14
CA THR A 443 -29.85 -31.89 -1.37
C THR A 443 -28.56 -32.26 -2.12
N GLN A 444 -27.93 -31.30 -2.81
CA GLN A 444 -26.69 -31.50 -3.57
C GLN A 444 -25.43 -31.32 -2.69
N PHE A 445 -25.55 -30.65 -1.54
CA PHE A 445 -24.41 -30.32 -0.67
C PHE A 445 -23.59 -31.56 -0.21
N PRO A 446 -24.18 -32.74 0.09
CA PRO A 446 -23.40 -33.94 0.44
C PRO A 446 -22.49 -34.47 -0.68
N TYR A 447 -22.72 -34.08 -1.94
CA TYR A 447 -22.04 -34.58 -3.13
C TYR A 447 -20.96 -33.61 -3.67
N ILE A 448 -20.61 -32.58 -2.89
CA ILE A 448 -19.66 -31.52 -3.27
C ILE A 448 -18.20 -32.00 -3.48
N LEU A 449 -17.87 -33.20 -2.97
CA LEU A 449 -16.59 -33.91 -3.19
C LEU A 449 -16.80 -35.22 -3.98
N SER A 450 -17.74 -35.23 -4.92
CA SER A 450 -18.03 -36.37 -5.79
C SER A 450 -17.96 -35.95 -7.26
N ASN A 451 -17.56 -36.87 -8.15
CA ASN A 451 -17.53 -36.59 -9.59
C ASN A 451 -18.95 -36.21 -10.07
N PRO A 452 -19.10 -35.18 -10.94
CA PRO A 452 -20.40 -34.80 -11.48
C PRO A 452 -20.95 -35.89 -12.43
N THR A 453 -22.26 -36.09 -12.41
CA THR A 453 -22.99 -36.88 -13.41
C THR A 453 -23.45 -35.98 -14.56
N LYS A 454 -23.81 -36.56 -15.72
CA LYS A 454 -24.33 -35.79 -16.85
C LYS A 454 -25.58 -34.97 -16.46
N ASP A 455 -26.54 -35.60 -15.78
CA ASP A 455 -27.74 -34.95 -15.25
C ASP A 455 -27.41 -33.75 -14.34
N PHE A 456 -26.35 -33.87 -13.51
CA PHE A 456 -25.88 -32.77 -12.67
C PHE A 456 -25.23 -31.66 -13.51
N MET A 457 -24.46 -31.99 -14.55
CA MET A 457 -23.86 -31.00 -15.46
C MET A 457 -24.93 -30.21 -16.22
N GLU A 458 -25.96 -30.89 -16.75
CA GLU A 458 -27.10 -30.25 -17.40
C GLU A 458 -27.87 -29.33 -16.44
N GLN A 459 -28.11 -29.78 -15.20
CA GLN A 459 -28.75 -28.96 -14.18
C GLN A 459 -27.89 -27.76 -13.76
N ALA A 460 -26.57 -27.95 -13.59
CA ALA A 460 -25.64 -26.88 -13.19
C ALA A 460 -25.51 -25.80 -14.28
N LEU A 461 -25.48 -26.21 -15.56
CA LEU A 461 -25.55 -25.31 -16.70
C LEU A 461 -26.83 -24.45 -16.62
N PHE A 462 -28.00 -25.10 -16.54
CA PHE A 462 -29.30 -24.43 -16.50
C PHE A 462 -29.46 -23.48 -15.30
N ASN A 463 -28.97 -23.88 -14.12
CA ASN A 463 -28.96 -23.05 -12.91
C ASN A 463 -28.10 -21.78 -13.06
N GLY A 464 -26.92 -21.90 -13.66
CA GLY A 464 -26.02 -20.78 -13.94
C GLY A 464 -26.60 -19.81 -14.95
N GLU A 465 -27.23 -20.33 -16.01
CA GLU A 465 -27.91 -19.52 -17.03
C GLU A 465 -29.07 -18.73 -16.41
N ARG A 466 -29.99 -19.41 -15.71
CA ARG A 466 -31.17 -18.77 -15.08
C ARG A 466 -30.83 -17.71 -14.05
N ALA A 467 -29.75 -17.86 -13.28
CA ALA A 467 -29.29 -16.84 -12.34
C ALA A 467 -28.63 -15.63 -13.05
N THR A 468 -28.17 -15.81 -14.28
CA THR A 468 -27.49 -14.76 -15.06
C THR A 468 -28.46 -13.92 -15.87
N TRP A 469 -29.49 -14.53 -16.49
CA TRP A 469 -30.42 -13.84 -17.40
C TRP A 469 -31.02 -12.53 -16.85
N PRO A 470 -31.47 -12.42 -15.58
CA PRO A 470 -31.97 -11.16 -15.03
C PRO A 470 -30.90 -10.05 -14.97
N LYS A 471 -29.64 -10.43 -14.71
CA LYS A 471 -28.54 -9.48 -14.50
C LYS A 471 -27.85 -9.06 -15.81
N ILE A 472 -28.12 -9.74 -16.94
CA ILE A 472 -27.55 -9.42 -18.27
C ILE A 472 -27.77 -7.95 -18.67
N SER A 473 -28.90 -7.33 -18.31
CA SER A 473 -29.18 -5.92 -18.65
C SER A 473 -28.20 -4.96 -17.94
N ARG A 474 -28.03 -5.12 -16.62
CA ARG A 474 -27.09 -4.32 -15.81
C ARG A 474 -25.63 -4.58 -16.23
N ILE A 475 -25.28 -5.85 -16.45
CA ILE A 475 -23.95 -6.24 -16.94
C ILE A 475 -23.65 -5.60 -18.29
N ARG A 476 -24.59 -5.64 -19.26
CA ARG A 476 -24.42 -5.00 -20.57
C ARG A 476 -24.13 -3.52 -20.44
N ASN A 477 -24.89 -2.80 -19.62
CA ASN A 477 -24.76 -1.36 -19.51
C ASN A 477 -23.40 -0.93 -18.93
N HIS A 478 -22.90 -1.64 -17.90
CA HIS A 478 -21.58 -1.36 -17.35
C HIS A 478 -20.41 -1.76 -18.27
N LEU A 479 -20.57 -2.76 -19.15
CA LEU A 479 -19.48 -3.32 -19.97
C LEU A 479 -19.44 -2.82 -21.42
N ALA A 480 -20.54 -2.33 -22.00
CA ALA A 480 -20.62 -2.02 -23.43
C ALA A 480 -19.54 -1.03 -23.90
N ILE A 481 -19.36 0.08 -23.17
CA ILE A 481 -18.34 1.11 -23.46
C ILE A 481 -16.92 0.52 -23.37
N GLU A 482 -16.65 -0.30 -22.36
CA GLU A 482 -15.34 -0.96 -22.17
C GLU A 482 -15.03 -1.94 -23.31
N LEU A 483 -15.99 -2.81 -23.66
CA LEU A 483 -15.85 -3.77 -24.74
C LEU A 483 -15.63 -3.08 -26.09
N LYS A 484 -16.26 -1.91 -26.28
CA LYS A 484 -16.07 -1.07 -27.48
C LYS A 484 -14.68 -0.43 -27.52
N LEU A 485 -14.15 0.04 -26.40
CA LEU A 485 -12.77 0.51 -26.29
C LEU A 485 -11.76 -0.63 -26.51
N ASP A 486 -12.02 -1.84 -26.00
CA ASP A 486 -11.17 -3.03 -26.24
C ASP A 486 -11.26 -3.52 -27.70
N GLU A 487 -12.37 -3.32 -28.40
CA GLU A 487 -12.45 -3.48 -29.86
C GLU A 487 -11.63 -2.41 -30.59
N ALA A 488 -11.82 -1.13 -30.26
CA ALA A 488 -11.10 -0.01 -30.86
C ALA A 488 -9.57 -0.17 -30.76
N VAL A 489 -9.05 -0.47 -29.57
CA VAL A 489 -7.61 -0.70 -29.35
C VAL A 489 -7.10 -1.86 -30.20
N ARG A 490 -7.85 -2.96 -30.36
CA ARG A 490 -7.46 -4.09 -31.21
C ARG A 490 -7.52 -3.74 -32.71
N LYS A 491 -8.57 -3.05 -33.16
CA LYS A 491 -8.78 -2.57 -34.53
C LYS A 491 -7.62 -1.64 -34.95
N MET A 492 -7.22 -0.71 -34.09
CA MET A 492 -6.07 0.18 -34.33
C MET A 492 -4.72 -0.54 -34.24
N THR A 493 -4.52 -1.43 -33.25
CA THR A 493 -3.25 -2.19 -33.14
C THR A 493 -3.01 -3.07 -34.36
N ARG A 494 -4.07 -3.68 -34.93
CA ARG A 494 -4.00 -4.40 -36.22
C ARG A 494 -3.64 -3.46 -37.37
N LYS A 495 -4.32 -2.30 -37.52
CA LYS A 495 -3.99 -1.28 -38.55
C LYS A 495 -2.52 -0.85 -38.50
N ILE A 496 -1.95 -0.69 -37.29
CA ILE A 496 -0.54 -0.31 -37.10
C ILE A 496 0.41 -1.46 -37.47
N ALA A 497 0.12 -2.69 -37.03
CA ALA A 497 0.97 -3.86 -37.26
C ALA A 497 1.10 -4.27 -38.74
N PHE A 498 0.10 -3.91 -39.56
CA PHE A 498 0.10 -4.13 -41.01
C PHE A 498 0.37 -2.86 -41.84
N SER A 499 0.87 -1.79 -41.22
CA SER A 499 1.38 -0.61 -41.95
C SER A 499 2.63 -0.97 -42.75
N SER A 500 2.73 -0.51 -44.00
CA SER A 500 3.90 -0.68 -44.87
C SER A 500 5.22 -0.34 -44.16
N SER A 501 5.25 0.79 -43.44
CA SER A 501 6.42 1.23 -42.65
C SER A 501 6.97 0.16 -41.68
N GLN A 502 6.12 -0.68 -41.10
CA GLN A 502 6.52 -1.77 -40.19
C GLN A 502 6.90 -3.06 -40.95
N VAL A 503 6.30 -3.29 -42.13
CA VAL A 503 6.69 -4.38 -43.03
C VAL A 503 8.09 -4.13 -43.60
N ASP A 504 8.38 -2.90 -44.04
CA ASP A 504 9.68 -2.49 -44.57
C ASP A 504 10.78 -2.55 -43.50
N LEU A 505 10.48 -2.14 -42.26
CA LEU A 505 11.42 -2.28 -41.13
C LEU A 505 11.75 -3.75 -40.83
N ARG A 506 10.77 -4.65 -40.90
CA ARG A 506 10.99 -6.10 -40.72
C ARG A 506 11.79 -6.70 -41.89
N MET A 507 11.47 -6.35 -43.13
CA MET A 507 12.25 -6.77 -44.31
C MET A 507 13.72 -6.35 -44.19
N ASN A 508 13.98 -5.12 -43.76
CA ASN A 508 15.35 -4.61 -43.54
C ASN A 508 16.10 -5.32 -42.39
N GLN A 509 15.40 -5.78 -41.35
CA GLN A 509 16.04 -6.61 -40.30
C GLN A 509 16.47 -7.98 -40.83
N PHE A 510 15.67 -8.63 -41.70
CA PHE A 510 16.01 -9.94 -42.27
C PHE A 510 17.14 -9.90 -43.32
N GLN A 511 17.52 -8.74 -43.85
CA GLN A 511 18.62 -8.63 -44.84
C GLN A 511 20.03 -8.50 -44.24
N ARG A 512 20.20 -8.39 -42.91
CA ARG A 512 21.53 -8.36 -42.28
C ARG A 512 22.15 -9.76 -42.16
N SER A 513 22.75 -10.23 -43.24
CA SER A 513 23.52 -11.49 -43.26
C SER A 513 24.72 -11.45 -42.28
N PRO A 514 24.92 -12.49 -41.43
CA PRO A 514 26.09 -12.58 -40.56
C PRO A 514 27.30 -13.18 -41.31
N THR A 515 28.37 -12.41 -41.46
CA THR A 515 29.66 -12.86 -42.03
C THR A 515 30.84 -12.41 -41.16
N ALA A 516 31.92 -13.21 -41.16
CA ALA A 516 33.04 -13.20 -40.20
C ALA A 516 32.62 -13.54 -38.74
N ALA A 517 32.98 -14.67 -38.09
CA ALA A 517 34.19 -15.52 -38.06
C ALA A 517 35.38 -14.87 -37.30
N ARG A 518 36.14 -15.55 -36.41
CA ARG A 518 36.11 -16.92 -35.84
C ARG A 518 37.20 -17.04 -34.73
N THR A 519 37.25 -18.20 -34.04
CA THR A 519 38.31 -18.72 -33.12
C THR A 519 38.18 -18.36 -31.63
N GLY A 520 38.49 -19.24 -30.65
CA GLY A 520 38.52 -20.71 -30.68
C GLY A 520 39.60 -21.44 -29.85
N LYS A 521 39.18 -22.36 -28.96
CA LYS A 521 39.92 -23.50 -28.35
C LYS A 521 38.86 -24.45 -27.74
N LYS A 522 38.75 -25.73 -28.15
CA LYS A 522 39.46 -26.95 -27.66
C LYS A 522 39.17 -27.31 -26.19
N LEU A 523 39.03 -28.57 -25.76
CA LEU A 523 38.56 -29.86 -26.34
C LEU A 523 38.69 -30.95 -25.21
N SER A 524 38.07 -32.13 -25.37
CA SER A 524 38.42 -33.42 -24.70
C SER A 524 38.10 -33.63 -23.18
N ARG A 525 37.83 -34.85 -22.65
CA ARG A 525 37.42 -36.17 -23.23
C ARG A 525 37.15 -37.24 -22.12
N HIS A 526 36.41 -38.31 -22.48
CA HIS A 526 36.17 -39.60 -21.77
C HIS A 526 35.14 -39.59 -20.62
N GLY A 527 34.36 -40.67 -20.39
CA GLY A 527 34.13 -41.86 -21.22
C GLY A 527 33.68 -43.12 -20.45
N THR A 528 33.14 -44.12 -21.19
CA THR A 528 32.83 -45.53 -20.76
C THR A 528 31.77 -45.71 -19.65
N SER A 529 30.92 -46.76 -19.60
CA SER A 529 30.70 -47.93 -20.46
C SER A 529 29.21 -48.40 -20.39
N ALA A 530 28.80 -49.35 -21.24
CA ALA A 530 27.48 -50.00 -21.23
C ALA A 530 27.60 -51.54 -21.31
N LEU A 531 26.58 -52.31 -20.86
CA LEU A 531 26.29 -53.68 -21.37
C LEU A 531 24.90 -54.23 -20.94
N PHE A 532 24.09 -54.70 -21.91
CA PHE A 532 23.29 -55.95 -22.04
C PHE A 532 22.74 -56.72 -20.80
N ILE A 533 21.73 -57.63 -20.85
CA ILE A 533 20.48 -57.91 -21.62
C ILE A 533 19.99 -59.35 -21.24
N SER A 534 18.70 -59.69 -21.38
CA SER A 534 18.08 -61.06 -21.32
C SER A 534 18.00 -61.81 -19.95
N ILE A 535 17.26 -62.92 -19.77
CA ILE A 535 15.83 -63.29 -20.05
C ILE A 535 15.52 -64.74 -19.55
N ASN A 536 14.37 -64.94 -18.87
CA ASN A 536 13.58 -66.20 -18.66
C ASN A 536 14.09 -67.45 -17.88
N THR A 537 13.09 -68.28 -17.54
CA THR A 537 13.08 -69.70 -17.03
C THR A 537 13.27 -69.91 -15.51
N LEU A 538 12.60 -70.86 -14.82
CA LEU A 538 11.50 -71.80 -15.19
C LEU A 538 10.69 -72.26 -13.95
N SER A 539 9.50 -72.86 -14.15
CA SER A 539 8.61 -73.46 -13.11
C SER A 539 9.01 -74.90 -12.71
N PRO A 540 8.34 -75.54 -11.73
CA PRO A 540 7.39 -76.63 -12.10
C PRO A 540 6.21 -76.95 -11.12
N PHE A 541 5.06 -77.41 -11.69
CA PHE A 541 4.07 -78.44 -11.21
C PHE A 541 3.43 -78.35 -9.78
N VAL A 542 2.21 -78.83 -9.44
CA VAL A 542 1.06 -79.60 -10.03
C VAL A 542 -0.24 -79.25 -9.20
N HIS A 543 -1.53 -79.61 -9.41
CA HIS A 543 -2.39 -80.46 -10.28
C HIS A 543 -3.83 -79.87 -10.37
N VAL A 544 -4.83 -80.55 -10.96
CA VAL A 544 -6.25 -80.07 -11.14
C VAL A 544 -7.29 -81.20 -10.99
N PRO A 545 -8.28 -81.09 -10.07
CA PRO A 545 -9.73 -81.12 -10.44
C PRO A 545 -10.65 -80.29 -9.49
N GLY A 546 -11.96 -80.10 -9.71
CA GLY A 546 -12.80 -80.31 -10.91
C GLY A 546 -14.33 -80.43 -10.66
N LEU A 547 -15.15 -79.87 -11.57
CA LEU A 547 -16.60 -80.09 -11.85
C LEU A 547 -17.69 -79.64 -10.83
N GLY A 548 -18.80 -79.07 -11.35
CA GLY A 548 -20.10 -78.94 -10.65
C GLY A 548 -20.94 -77.67 -10.97
N ASN A 549 -22.19 -77.84 -11.43
CA ASN A 549 -23.24 -76.82 -11.69
C ASN A 549 -24.63 -77.51 -11.45
N PRO A 550 -25.82 -76.86 -11.36
CA PRO A 550 -26.17 -75.42 -11.26
C PRO A 550 -27.26 -75.05 -10.20
N GLU A 551 -27.54 -73.75 -9.99
CA GLU A 551 -28.82 -73.13 -9.49
C GLU A 551 -29.39 -73.62 -8.10
N VAL A 552 -30.63 -73.39 -7.59
CA VAL A 552 -31.89 -72.73 -8.04
C VAL A 552 -32.83 -72.29 -6.85
N ILE A 553 -33.64 -71.21 -7.02
CA ILE A 553 -34.88 -70.82 -6.24
C ILE A 553 -34.76 -70.45 -4.72
N ASN A 554 -35.72 -69.84 -3.99
CA ASN A 554 -36.58 -68.62 -4.10
C ASN A 554 -37.49 -68.48 -2.81
N ILE A 555 -38.38 -67.46 -2.74
CA ILE A 555 -39.70 -67.43 -2.04
C ILE A 555 -39.82 -67.11 -0.51
N MET A 556 -40.50 -65.98 -0.22
CA MET A 556 -41.52 -65.63 0.82
C MET A 556 -41.26 -65.85 2.34
N GLU A 557 -41.53 -64.92 3.29
CA GLU A 557 -42.68 -64.02 3.61
C GLU A 557 -43.76 -64.66 4.52
N LYS A 558 -44.58 -63.84 5.20
CA LYS A 558 -45.83 -64.13 5.97
C LYS A 558 -45.66 -64.64 7.42
N ASP A 559 -46.60 -64.47 8.38
CA ASP A 559 -47.92 -63.75 8.54
C ASP A 559 -48.21 -63.64 10.07
N ASP A 560 -49.15 -62.90 10.69
CA ASP A 560 -50.03 -61.72 10.46
C ASP A 560 -50.44 -61.22 11.90
N LEU A 561 -51.49 -60.53 12.39
CA LEU A 561 -52.80 -59.92 12.01
C LEU A 561 -52.99 -58.61 12.88
N PRO A 562 -53.97 -57.70 12.61
CA PRO A 562 -53.96 -56.32 13.12
C PRO A 562 -55.20 -55.89 13.97
N ARG A 563 -55.27 -54.59 14.35
CA ARG A 563 -56.40 -53.62 14.15
C ARG A 563 -56.44 -52.44 15.17
N TYR A 564 -56.77 -51.24 14.65
CA TYR A 564 -57.59 -50.10 15.15
C TYR A 564 -57.88 -49.94 16.67
N SER A 565 -57.94 -48.73 17.27
CA SER A 565 -57.78 -47.31 16.84
C SER A 565 -57.52 -46.41 18.10
N THR A 566 -57.78 -45.10 18.29
CA THR A 566 -58.57 -44.03 17.61
C THR A 566 -58.11 -42.62 18.09
N SER A 567 -58.56 -41.55 17.40
CA SER A 567 -58.84 -40.16 17.88
C SER A 567 -57.90 -39.43 18.86
N ASP A 568 -57.34 -38.31 18.38
CA ASP A 568 -57.26 -36.95 19.00
C ASP A 568 -56.70 -36.69 20.42
N GLU A 569 -56.44 -35.40 20.65
CA GLU A 569 -56.07 -34.73 21.92
C GLU A 569 -54.96 -35.37 22.80
N TYR A 570 -53.69 -35.03 22.54
CA TYR A 570 -52.71 -34.73 23.62
C TYR A 570 -51.51 -33.89 23.11
N ALA A 571 -51.79 -32.78 22.42
CA ALA A 571 -50.78 -31.97 21.73
C ALA A 571 -49.77 -31.25 22.65
N ALA A 572 -50.09 -31.04 23.94
CA ALA A 572 -49.35 -30.11 24.81
C ALA A 572 -48.10 -30.67 25.52
N LEU A 573 -47.88 -32.00 25.57
CA LEU A 573 -46.87 -32.61 26.46
C LEU A 573 -45.63 -33.20 25.76
N ARG A 574 -45.58 -33.25 24.42
CA ARG A 574 -44.53 -33.98 23.69
C ARG A 574 -43.23 -33.18 23.48
N GLN A 575 -43.29 -31.86 23.33
CA GLN A 575 -42.12 -31.02 23.00
C GLN A 575 -41.01 -31.03 24.08
N ARG A 576 -41.35 -31.08 25.38
CA ARG A 576 -40.35 -31.07 26.47
C ARG A 576 -39.49 -32.34 26.56
N ARG A 577 -39.85 -33.45 25.87
CA ARG A 577 -39.16 -34.74 25.99
C ARG A 577 -38.09 -34.99 24.91
N GLU A 578 -38.22 -34.39 23.72
CA GLU A 578 -37.22 -34.53 22.64
C GLU A 578 -36.04 -33.56 22.77
N TRP A 579 -36.24 -32.34 23.30
CA TRP A 579 -35.15 -31.41 23.60
C TRP A 579 -34.10 -32.03 24.53
N ARG A 580 -34.55 -32.74 25.59
CA ARG A 580 -33.65 -33.46 26.50
C ARG A 580 -32.86 -34.58 25.82
N LYS A 581 -33.42 -35.28 24.82
CA LYS A 581 -32.68 -36.29 24.05
C LYS A 581 -31.65 -35.68 23.10
N ARG A 582 -31.92 -34.51 22.51
CA ARG A 582 -30.95 -33.79 21.66
C ARG A 582 -29.77 -33.28 22.48
N ILE A 583 -30.05 -32.66 23.65
CA ILE A 583 -29.01 -32.24 24.59
C ILE A 583 -28.20 -33.44 25.09
N LEU A 584 -28.84 -34.57 25.44
CA LEU A 584 -28.12 -35.77 25.89
C LEU A 584 -27.25 -36.38 24.78
N ARG A 585 -27.70 -36.38 23.51
CA ARG A 585 -26.86 -36.82 22.37
C ARG A 585 -25.67 -35.89 22.13
N LEU A 586 -25.85 -34.58 22.27
CA LEU A 586 -24.76 -33.61 22.19
C LEU A 586 -23.77 -33.81 23.35
N ALA A 587 -24.26 -34.01 24.57
CA ALA A 587 -23.44 -34.32 25.75
C ALA A 587 -22.68 -35.65 25.62
N VAL A 588 -23.29 -36.68 25.00
CA VAL A 588 -22.60 -37.95 24.70
C VAL A 588 -21.56 -37.79 23.59
N LEU A 589 -21.80 -36.96 22.57
CA LEU A 589 -20.78 -36.65 21.55
C LEU A 589 -19.62 -35.83 22.14
N VAL A 590 -19.91 -34.85 23.01
CA VAL A 590 -18.89 -34.10 23.75
C VAL A 590 -18.14 -35.00 24.73
N ALA A 591 -18.82 -35.92 25.43
CA ALA A 591 -18.18 -36.89 26.31
C ALA A 591 -17.37 -37.96 25.55
N PHE A 592 -17.77 -38.33 24.32
CA PHE A 592 -17.00 -39.23 23.47
C PHE A 592 -15.79 -38.51 22.84
N GLY A 593 -15.94 -37.24 22.46
CA GLY A 593 -14.83 -36.36 22.10
C GLY A 593 -13.87 -36.13 23.27
N PHE A 594 -14.38 -35.94 24.49
CA PHE A 594 -13.58 -35.83 25.71
C PHE A 594 -12.96 -37.16 26.12
N ALA A 595 -13.58 -38.31 25.84
CA ALA A 595 -12.99 -39.62 26.03
C ALA A 595 -11.89 -39.92 24.97
N LEU A 596 -12.05 -39.45 23.73
CA LEU A 596 -10.99 -39.49 22.72
C LEU A 596 -9.84 -38.53 23.06
N PHE A 597 -10.14 -37.35 23.61
CA PHE A 597 -9.17 -36.40 24.15
C PHE A 597 -8.40 -37.01 25.33
N GLN A 598 -9.10 -37.59 26.31
CA GLN A 598 -8.50 -38.28 27.45
C GLN A 598 -7.70 -39.52 27.03
N TRP A 599 -8.17 -40.29 26.04
CA TRP A 599 -7.41 -41.40 25.47
C TRP A 599 -6.15 -40.92 24.74
N SER A 600 -6.26 -39.80 24.02
CA SER A 600 -5.13 -39.13 23.37
C SER A 600 -4.14 -38.49 24.36
N SER A 601 -4.57 -38.09 25.56
CA SER A 601 -3.66 -37.60 26.60
C SER A 601 -3.07 -38.73 27.45
N ASP A 602 -3.81 -39.79 27.74
CA ASP A 602 -3.30 -40.96 28.46
C ASP A 602 -2.30 -41.77 27.63
N THR A 603 -2.39 -41.77 26.29
CA THR A 603 -1.32 -42.28 25.42
C THR A 603 -0.05 -41.41 25.41
N ASN A 604 -0.10 -40.20 25.99
CA ASN A 604 1.03 -39.27 26.10
C ASN A 604 1.64 -39.18 27.51
N ASN A 605 1.36 -40.15 28.40
CA ASN A 605 2.08 -40.29 29.67
C ASN A 605 3.31 -41.22 29.48
N PRO A 606 4.55 -40.69 29.45
CA PRO A 606 5.71 -41.41 28.92
C PRO A 606 6.26 -42.45 29.91
N LYS A 607 5.64 -43.63 29.96
CA LYS A 607 6.31 -44.83 30.49
C LYS A 607 7.36 -45.31 29.50
N SER A 608 8.60 -45.31 29.95
CA SER A 608 9.80 -45.65 29.18
C SER A 608 9.69 -47.00 28.44
N MET A 609 9.86 -46.97 27.13
CA MET A 609 10.87 -47.79 26.44
C MET A 609 11.18 -47.21 25.06
N SER A 610 12.33 -47.63 24.51
CA SER A 610 12.97 -47.06 23.32
C SER A 610 12.20 -47.29 22.03
N ASP A 611 11.88 -46.21 21.32
CA ASP A 611 11.81 -46.18 19.86
C ASP A 611 12.59 -44.96 19.36
N GLN A 612 13.71 -45.18 18.67
CA GLN A 612 14.49 -44.11 18.06
C GLN A 612 13.81 -43.71 16.75
N ALA A 613 12.98 -42.66 16.79
CA ALA A 613 12.58 -41.95 15.58
C ALA A 613 13.84 -41.48 14.85
N LEU A 614 14.09 -42.02 13.65
CA LEU A 614 15.30 -41.76 12.87
C LEU A 614 15.33 -40.31 12.38
N LEU A 615 15.97 -39.45 13.17
CA LEU A 615 16.27 -38.07 12.82
C LEU A 615 17.12 -38.04 11.54
N SER A 616 16.86 -37.10 10.65
CA SER A 616 17.63 -36.97 9.42
C SER A 616 19.06 -36.53 9.75
N LYS A 617 20.04 -37.37 9.39
CA LYS A 617 21.47 -37.08 9.52
C LYS A 617 21.85 -35.80 8.77
N GLU A 618 21.24 -35.56 7.60
CA GLU A 618 21.44 -34.33 6.83
C GLU A 618 20.97 -33.10 7.60
N ARG A 619 19.80 -33.18 8.26
CA ARG A 619 19.28 -32.07 9.09
C ARG A 619 20.10 -31.89 10.37
N LEU A 620 20.50 -32.97 11.04
CA LEU A 620 21.37 -32.91 12.22
C LEU A 620 22.74 -32.30 11.90
N ASN A 621 23.32 -32.63 10.74
CA ASN A 621 24.57 -32.04 10.27
C ASN A 621 24.40 -30.56 9.86
N ALA A 622 23.23 -30.15 9.35
CA ALA A 622 22.91 -28.74 9.08
C ALA A 622 22.65 -27.93 10.36
N ASP A 623 21.99 -28.52 11.36
CA ASP A 623 21.83 -27.95 12.71
C ASP A 623 23.21 -27.78 13.38
N TYR A 624 24.08 -28.77 13.28
CA TYR A 624 25.46 -28.69 13.78
C TYR A 624 26.32 -27.66 13.03
N ALA A 625 26.16 -27.53 11.70
CA ALA A 625 26.76 -26.42 10.96
C ALA A 625 26.22 -25.05 11.41
N THR A 626 25.02 -24.99 12.01
CA THR A 626 24.44 -23.78 12.59
C THR A 626 25.02 -23.47 13.98
N CYS A 627 25.47 -24.46 14.75
CA CYS A 627 26.23 -24.22 16.00
C CYS A 627 27.48 -23.35 15.78
N SER A 628 28.20 -23.54 14.68
CA SER A 628 29.33 -22.68 14.28
C SER A 628 28.89 -21.22 14.09
N LYS A 629 27.74 -20.99 13.46
CA LYS A 629 27.15 -19.66 13.29
C LYS A 629 26.66 -19.05 14.60
N LEU A 630 26.11 -19.84 15.52
CA LEU A 630 25.64 -19.37 16.84
C LEU A 630 26.79 -19.00 17.79
N ARG A 631 27.96 -19.64 17.64
CA ARG A 631 29.18 -19.35 18.41
C ARG A 631 30.07 -18.26 17.78
N HIS A 632 29.76 -17.82 16.56
CA HIS A 632 30.52 -16.77 15.88
C HIS A 632 29.87 -15.40 16.04
N THR A 633 30.57 -14.47 16.69
CA THR A 633 30.24 -13.04 16.65
C THR A 633 30.86 -12.43 15.38
N PRO A 634 30.15 -11.59 14.62
CA PRO A 634 30.75 -10.86 13.50
C PRO A 634 31.97 -10.05 13.95
N GLN A 635 32.93 -9.87 13.04
CA GLN A 635 34.10 -9.02 13.25
C GLN A 635 34.30 -8.14 12.01
N ASP A 636 34.78 -6.92 12.24
CA ASP A 636 35.04 -5.96 11.17
C ASP A 636 36.22 -6.46 10.30
N PRO A 637 36.16 -6.33 8.96
CA PRO A 637 37.18 -6.85 8.05
C PRO A 637 38.45 -5.98 8.07
N SER A 638 39.24 -6.14 9.14
CA SER A 638 40.51 -5.45 9.35
C SER A 638 41.61 -6.00 8.40
N GLY A 639 41.84 -5.30 7.30
CA GLY A 639 42.93 -5.61 6.37
C GLY A 639 42.99 -4.66 5.17
N PRO A 640 44.13 -4.61 4.44
CA PRO A 640 44.26 -3.81 3.23
C PRO A 640 43.36 -4.35 2.10
N ARG A 641 42.40 -3.54 1.65
CA ARG A 641 41.53 -3.86 0.51
C ARG A 641 42.21 -3.55 -0.83
N GLU A 642 42.09 -4.44 -1.82
CA GLU A 642 42.69 -4.25 -3.16
C GLU A 642 41.96 -3.23 -4.05
N ALA A 643 40.68 -2.98 -3.75
CA ALA A 643 39.82 -1.99 -4.39
C ALA A 643 38.71 -1.55 -3.41
N ASN A 644 38.07 -0.42 -3.70
CA ASN A 644 36.83 0.00 -3.05
C ASN A 644 35.64 -0.79 -3.64
N ALA A 645 34.73 -1.29 -2.79
CA ALA A 645 33.56 -2.05 -3.24
C ALA A 645 32.59 -1.25 -4.15
N ARG A 646 32.69 0.09 -4.13
CA ARG A 646 31.94 1.01 -5.01
C ARG A 646 32.69 1.41 -6.28
N TRP A 647 33.97 1.03 -6.45
CA TRP A 647 34.75 1.36 -7.65
C TRP A 647 34.24 0.58 -8.86
N GLN A 648 34.00 1.29 -9.96
CA GLN A 648 33.63 0.68 -11.23
C GLN A 648 34.87 0.53 -12.11
N GLN A 649 34.98 -0.58 -12.85
CA GLN A 649 36.13 -0.88 -13.72
C GLN A 649 36.37 0.16 -14.85
N SER A 650 35.40 1.05 -15.10
CA SER A 650 35.46 2.19 -16.00
C SER A 650 36.07 3.47 -15.40
N GLN A 651 36.19 3.56 -14.07
CA GLN A 651 36.70 4.75 -13.37
C GLN A 651 38.24 4.79 -13.38
N LYS A 652 38.78 5.86 -13.95
CA LYS A 652 40.22 6.15 -13.97
C LYS A 652 40.75 6.50 -12.57
N PRO A 653 42.07 6.37 -12.33
CA PRO A 653 42.72 7.01 -11.20
C PRO A 653 42.58 8.53 -11.26
N VAL A 654 42.57 9.18 -10.09
CA VAL A 654 42.36 10.63 -9.95
C VAL A 654 43.48 11.23 -9.11
N LEU A 655 44.06 12.33 -9.57
CA LEU A 655 44.98 13.18 -8.82
C LEU A 655 44.27 14.47 -8.43
N ILE A 656 43.92 14.61 -7.15
CA ILE A 656 43.55 15.90 -6.56
C ILE A 656 44.86 16.64 -6.25
N ARG A 657 44.97 17.90 -6.67
CA ARG A 657 46.11 18.76 -6.39
C ARG A 657 45.74 19.92 -5.47
N ASN A 658 46.76 20.41 -4.75
CA ASN A 658 46.69 21.69 -4.04
C ASN A 658 45.48 21.75 -3.07
N ALA A 659 45.27 20.67 -2.31
CA ALA A 659 44.21 20.55 -1.33
C ALA A 659 44.73 20.82 0.09
N THR A 660 43.86 21.31 0.95
CA THR A 660 44.12 21.46 2.39
C THR A 660 43.50 20.25 3.08
N VAL A 661 44.31 19.20 3.26
CA VAL A 661 43.87 17.86 3.64
C VAL A 661 43.84 17.72 5.16
N TRP A 662 42.72 17.25 5.72
CA TRP A 662 42.66 16.86 7.13
C TRP A 662 43.26 15.47 7.31
N THR A 663 44.33 15.37 8.11
CA THR A 663 44.95 14.07 8.43
C THR A 663 44.27 13.35 9.59
N GLY A 664 43.68 14.10 10.52
CA GLY A 664 43.22 13.57 11.82
C GLY A 664 44.35 13.12 12.75
N GLU A 665 45.62 13.28 12.34
CA GLU A 665 46.78 12.98 13.19
C GLU A 665 47.02 14.12 14.18
N ALA A 666 47.51 13.78 15.37
CA ALA A 666 47.93 14.74 16.38
C ALA A 666 49.32 15.30 16.06
N LEU A 667 49.53 16.59 16.35
CA LEU A 667 50.85 17.23 16.24
C LEU A 667 51.86 16.49 17.13
N ALA A 668 52.94 15.98 16.53
CA ALA A 668 53.92 15.08 17.15
C ALA A 668 54.76 15.68 18.30
N SER A 669 54.38 16.84 18.82
CA SER A 669 55.00 17.57 19.93
C SER A 669 54.15 17.61 21.21
N SER A 670 52.89 17.15 21.20
CA SER A 670 52.05 17.14 22.40
C SER A 670 52.32 15.94 23.32
N SER A 671 52.76 16.20 24.54
CA SER A 671 52.77 15.23 25.64
C SER A 671 51.35 14.78 25.98
N SER A 672 51.18 13.51 26.40
CA SER A 672 49.87 12.89 26.65
C SER A 672 49.17 13.35 27.94
N GLN A 673 49.28 14.62 28.29
CA GLN A 673 48.55 15.29 29.38
C GLN A 673 47.89 16.60 28.94
N ASP A 674 48.27 17.17 27.79
CA ASP A 674 47.79 18.47 27.31
C ASP A 674 46.65 18.36 26.26
N ALA A 675 46.13 17.15 26.03
CA ALA A 675 45.15 16.84 24.99
C ALA A 675 43.70 17.28 25.30
N SER A 676 43.53 18.44 25.95
CA SER A 676 42.24 19.01 26.34
C SER A 676 42.05 20.47 25.89
N SER A 677 42.74 20.86 24.81
CA SER A 677 42.56 22.12 24.09
C SER A 677 42.53 21.84 22.59
N ASP A 678 41.63 22.48 21.85
CA ASP A 678 41.24 22.14 20.47
C ASP A 678 42.31 22.37 19.37
N GLU A 679 43.58 22.52 19.71
CA GLU A 679 44.66 22.90 18.78
C GLU A 679 45.45 21.73 18.15
N THR A 680 45.21 20.47 18.55
CA THR A 680 46.10 19.33 18.22
C THR A 680 45.55 18.34 17.18
N TYR A 681 45.08 18.83 16.02
CA TYR A 681 44.79 17.99 14.84
C TYR A 681 45.26 18.67 13.54
N THR A 682 46.02 17.96 12.69
CA THR A 682 46.69 18.59 11.54
C THR A 682 45.87 18.65 10.25
N TRP A 683 45.64 19.87 9.77
CA TRP A 683 45.49 20.18 8.33
C TRP A 683 46.87 20.27 7.67
N ILE A 684 47.02 19.74 6.45
CA ILE A 684 48.25 19.84 5.64
C ILE A 684 47.94 20.28 4.21
N HIS A 685 48.84 21.01 3.55
CA HIS A 685 48.73 21.23 2.10
C HIS A 685 49.37 20.06 1.34
N ALA A 686 48.57 19.32 0.56
CA ALA A 686 49.02 18.12 -0.15
C ALA A 686 48.26 17.89 -1.46
N ASP A 687 48.84 17.03 -2.31
CA ASP A 687 48.11 16.38 -3.39
C ASP A 687 47.63 15.00 -2.90
N VAL A 688 46.52 14.49 -3.45
CA VAL A 688 45.95 13.17 -3.10
C VAL A 688 45.74 12.36 -4.37
N TYR A 689 46.36 11.18 -4.44
CA TYR A 689 46.21 10.24 -5.55
C TYR A 689 45.30 9.07 -5.15
N LEU A 690 44.23 8.87 -5.92
CA LEU A 690 43.25 7.81 -5.75
C LEU A 690 43.32 6.82 -6.91
N GLU A 691 43.35 5.52 -6.60
CA GLU A 691 43.33 4.43 -7.57
C GLU A 691 42.42 3.31 -7.07
N LYS A 692 41.58 2.73 -7.95
CA LYS A 692 40.52 1.76 -7.62
C LYS A 692 39.57 2.22 -6.50
N GLY A 693 39.31 3.53 -6.43
CA GLY A 693 38.48 4.14 -5.38
C GLY A 693 39.12 4.16 -3.98
N LEU A 694 40.43 3.93 -3.89
CA LEU A 694 41.21 3.97 -2.65
C LEU A 694 42.23 5.11 -2.72
N ILE A 695 42.40 5.84 -1.62
CA ILE A 695 43.52 6.78 -1.46
C ILE A 695 44.80 5.95 -1.38
N GLN A 696 45.72 6.16 -2.32
CA GLN A 696 47.02 5.49 -2.36
C GLN A 696 48.12 6.35 -1.72
N ARG A 697 48.03 7.68 -1.88
CA ARG A 697 49.00 8.66 -1.37
C ARG A 697 48.35 9.98 -1.02
N VAL A 698 48.88 10.63 0.01
CA VAL A 698 48.64 12.01 0.41
C VAL A 698 50.02 12.63 0.65
N GLU A 699 50.53 13.40 -0.30
CA GLU A 699 51.88 14.01 -0.24
C GLU A 699 51.93 15.31 -1.06
N PRO A 700 52.71 16.33 -0.66
CA PRO A 700 52.81 17.58 -1.42
C PRO A 700 53.60 17.39 -2.73
N GLY A 701 52.96 17.70 -3.87
CA GLY A 701 53.64 17.75 -5.18
C GLY A 701 53.85 16.40 -5.84
N ILE A 702 52.79 15.59 -5.97
CA ILE A 702 52.86 14.25 -6.57
C ILE A 702 53.32 14.33 -8.02
N SER A 703 54.48 13.73 -8.31
CA SER A 703 55.09 13.75 -9.65
C SER A 703 54.26 12.94 -10.65
N PRO A 704 53.89 13.51 -11.82
CA PRO A 704 53.26 12.79 -12.93
C PRO A 704 53.98 11.51 -13.37
N SER A 705 55.30 11.44 -13.21
CA SER A 705 56.10 10.26 -13.58
C SER A 705 55.94 9.06 -12.62
N SER A 706 55.18 9.23 -11.53
CA SER A 706 54.93 8.21 -10.50
C SER A 706 53.50 7.65 -10.54
N LEU A 707 52.73 7.99 -11.56
CA LEU A 707 51.28 7.70 -11.68
C LEU A 707 51.01 6.67 -12.80
N ALA A 708 49.79 6.14 -12.83
CA ALA A 708 49.32 5.35 -13.96
C ALA A 708 49.35 6.16 -15.27
N ALA A 709 49.42 5.48 -16.41
CA ALA A 709 49.57 6.14 -17.72
C ALA A 709 48.32 6.91 -18.21
N ASP A 710 47.16 6.71 -17.58
CA ASP A 710 45.89 7.37 -17.89
C ASP A 710 45.15 7.69 -16.58
N TYR A 711 45.24 8.94 -16.14
CA TYR A 711 44.66 9.46 -14.89
C TYR A 711 44.05 10.85 -15.12
N GLU A 712 43.05 11.20 -14.31
CA GLU A 712 42.42 12.52 -14.32
C GLU A 712 43.06 13.44 -13.27
N THR A 713 43.08 14.76 -13.49
CA THR A 713 43.64 15.73 -12.54
C THR A 713 42.63 16.82 -12.20
N TRP A 714 42.46 17.10 -10.91
CA TRP A 714 41.57 18.14 -10.39
C TRP A 714 42.34 19.07 -9.43
N ASP A 715 42.18 20.39 -9.56
CA ASP A 715 42.85 21.39 -8.72
C ASP A 715 41.87 21.93 -7.68
N ALA A 716 42.13 21.65 -6.40
CA ALA A 716 41.28 22.07 -5.28
C ALA A 716 41.42 23.57 -4.97
N LYS A 717 42.50 24.23 -5.41
CA LYS A 717 42.81 25.65 -5.16
C LYS A 717 42.80 26.01 -3.67
N GLY A 718 43.41 25.17 -2.84
CA GLY A 718 43.50 25.34 -1.38
C GLY A 718 42.24 24.94 -0.58
N ARG A 719 41.19 24.43 -1.24
CA ARG A 719 39.97 23.96 -0.54
C ARG A 719 40.27 22.83 0.44
N LEU A 720 39.46 22.78 1.49
CA LEU A 720 39.48 21.72 2.48
C LEU A 720 39.13 20.37 1.83
N LEU A 721 39.89 19.32 2.15
CA LEU A 721 39.64 17.94 1.76
C LEU A 721 39.71 17.08 3.01
N THR A 722 38.57 16.62 3.49
CA THR A 722 38.49 15.74 4.67
C THR A 722 38.34 14.29 4.24
N ALA A 723 38.66 13.36 5.14
CA ALA A 723 37.96 12.07 5.16
C ALA A 723 36.44 12.32 5.37
N GLY A 724 35.61 11.30 5.16
CA GLY A 724 34.14 11.39 5.34
C GLY A 724 33.71 11.49 6.81
N ILE A 725 34.17 12.53 7.52
CA ILE A 725 33.96 12.75 8.96
C ILE A 725 32.63 13.46 9.24
N VAL A 726 32.10 14.22 8.27
CA VAL A 726 30.67 14.56 8.21
C VAL A 726 29.94 13.30 7.72
N ASP A 727 29.87 12.32 8.61
CA ASP A 727 29.43 10.97 8.31
C ASP A 727 27.90 10.87 8.42
N ILE A 728 27.22 10.97 7.27
CA ILE A 728 25.76 11.12 7.19
C ILE A 728 24.97 9.81 7.44
N HIS A 729 25.51 8.91 8.28
CA HIS A 729 24.94 7.61 8.67
C HIS A 729 23.68 7.72 9.58
N SER A 730 23.06 8.90 9.68
CA SER A 730 21.80 9.14 10.39
C SER A 730 21.12 10.39 9.84
N HIS A 731 19.89 10.65 10.33
CA HIS A 731 19.13 11.90 10.17
C HIS A 731 18.20 12.04 8.95
N ALA A 732 18.35 11.22 7.89
CA ALA A 732 17.33 11.06 6.86
C ALA A 732 16.40 9.85 7.10
N GLY A 733 15.82 9.75 8.31
CA GLY A 733 14.69 8.85 8.64
C GLY A 733 14.80 7.36 8.26
N VAL A 734 15.40 6.55 9.14
CA VAL A 734 15.37 5.05 9.12
C VAL A 734 16.14 4.39 7.97
N ASP A 735 17.46 4.25 8.17
CA ASP A 735 18.42 3.45 7.37
C ASP A 735 18.62 3.92 5.90
N THR A 736 19.76 3.75 5.21
CA THR A 736 21.05 3.10 5.52
C THR A 736 22.20 4.02 5.06
N LEU A 737 23.43 3.74 5.50
CA LEU A 737 24.61 3.70 4.61
C LEU A 737 25.55 2.56 5.10
N PRO A 738 26.52 2.06 4.28
CA PRO A 738 27.16 0.77 4.55
C PRO A 738 28.69 0.78 4.63
N GLU A 739 29.23 0.06 5.62
CA GLU A 739 30.52 -0.66 5.44
C GLU A 739 30.60 -2.02 6.18
N LEU A 740 29.56 -2.42 6.94
CA LEU A 740 29.52 -3.67 7.73
C LEU A 740 28.14 -4.34 7.73
N ASN A 741 28.11 -5.68 7.63
CA ASN A 741 26.89 -6.50 7.74
C ASN A 741 26.48 -6.75 9.21
N TRP A 742 26.58 -5.75 10.09
CA TRP A 742 26.05 -5.85 11.45
C TRP A 742 24.52 -5.84 11.41
N ARG A 743 23.89 -6.80 12.09
CA ARG A 743 22.44 -6.76 12.34
C ARG A 743 22.16 -5.77 13.46
N TYR A 744 21.12 -4.97 13.33
CA TYR A 744 20.66 -4.04 14.36
C TYR A 744 19.26 -4.42 14.86
N MET A 745 18.99 -4.14 16.13
CA MET A 745 17.66 -4.24 16.74
C MET A 745 17.25 -2.87 17.25
N LYS A 746 15.99 -2.48 17.03
CA LYS A 746 15.40 -1.27 17.59
C LYS A 746 14.32 -1.64 18.61
N CYS A 747 14.53 -1.24 19.86
CA CYS A 747 13.55 -1.35 20.94
C CYS A 747 12.98 0.04 21.29
N ALA A 748 11.92 0.07 22.10
CA ALA A 748 11.39 1.27 22.74
C ALA A 748 10.92 0.94 24.16
N CYS A 749 11.14 1.87 25.09
CA CYS A 749 10.61 1.86 26.45
C CYS A 749 9.90 3.19 26.78
N GLY A 750 9.01 3.15 27.79
CA GLY A 750 8.25 4.28 28.28
C GLY A 750 6.80 4.35 27.79
N GLU A 751 6.29 5.56 27.62
CA GLU A 751 4.88 5.82 27.29
C GLU A 751 4.49 5.40 25.87
N ASN A 752 5.44 5.29 24.93
CA ASN A 752 5.13 4.86 23.57
C ASN A 752 4.69 3.39 23.48
N ALA A 753 5.33 2.46 24.21
CA ALA A 753 4.85 1.07 24.20
C ALA A 753 3.49 0.95 24.91
N LYS A 754 3.28 1.70 26.00
CA LYS A 754 1.98 1.78 26.67
C LYS A 754 0.87 2.26 25.73
N ARG A 755 1.10 3.34 24.97
CA ARG A 755 0.11 3.95 24.07
C ARG A 755 -0.20 3.06 22.86
N VAL A 756 0.80 2.37 22.31
CA VAL A 756 0.63 1.53 21.11
C VAL A 756 0.03 0.15 21.43
N TYR A 757 0.34 -0.42 22.60
CA TYR A 757 -0.03 -1.81 22.93
C TYR A 757 -1.03 -1.95 24.10
N GLY A 758 -1.25 -0.92 24.91
CA GLY A 758 -2.07 -0.98 26.14
C GLY A 758 -3.47 -0.38 25.99
N GLU A 759 -4.44 -1.14 25.49
CA GLU A 759 -5.88 -0.78 25.51
C GLU A 759 -6.62 -1.54 26.63
N VAL A 760 -7.28 -0.80 27.52
CA VAL A 760 -7.84 -1.36 28.77
C VAL A 760 -8.93 -2.41 28.47
N GLY A 761 -8.63 -3.67 28.77
CA GLY A 761 -9.49 -4.82 28.47
C GLY A 761 -8.92 -5.81 27.45
N ARG A 762 -7.74 -5.55 26.86
CA ARG A 762 -6.97 -6.57 26.13
C ARG A 762 -6.18 -7.47 27.09
N ASP A 763 -6.04 -8.73 26.71
CA ASP A 763 -5.24 -9.75 27.44
C ASP A 763 -3.73 -9.60 27.28
N TYR A 764 -3.25 -8.62 26.48
CA TYR A 764 -1.83 -8.41 26.18
C TYR A 764 -1.48 -6.91 26.16
N GLY A 765 -0.19 -6.62 26.39
CA GLY A 765 0.40 -5.28 26.30
C GLY A 765 0.72 -4.62 27.65
N PRO A 766 1.75 -3.75 27.73
CA PRO A 766 2.12 -3.05 28.95
C PRO A 766 1.20 -1.87 29.27
N PHE A 767 0.32 -2.02 30.25
CA PHE A 767 -0.50 -0.91 30.80
C PHE A 767 0.30 0.10 31.63
N SER A 768 1.51 -0.25 32.06
CA SER A 768 2.37 0.57 32.91
C SER A 768 3.84 0.29 32.64
N ARG A 769 4.74 1.20 33.05
CA ARG A 769 6.21 1.00 33.01
C ARG A 769 6.65 -0.27 33.77
N MET A 770 5.93 -0.65 34.83
CA MET A 770 6.17 -1.91 35.55
C MET A 770 5.77 -3.14 34.71
N GLY A 771 4.67 -3.06 33.97
CA GLY A 771 4.28 -4.09 33.01
C GLY A 771 5.25 -4.21 31.84
N GLU A 772 5.75 -3.08 31.34
CA GLU A 772 6.77 -3.03 30.29
C GLU A 772 8.08 -3.71 30.72
N ALA A 773 8.60 -3.36 31.91
CA ALA A 773 9.77 -4.01 32.47
C ALA A 773 9.57 -5.52 32.72
N TYR A 774 8.34 -5.94 33.07
CA TYR A 774 7.99 -7.37 33.14
C TYR A 774 8.05 -8.04 31.75
N TYR A 775 7.46 -7.45 30.71
CA TYR A 775 7.49 -8.01 29.36
C TYR A 775 8.92 -8.07 28.78
N PHE A 776 9.74 -7.03 28.96
CA PHE A 776 11.16 -7.08 28.57
C PHE A 776 11.91 -8.19 29.30
N ARG A 777 11.78 -8.27 30.63
CA ARG A 777 12.42 -9.31 31.44
C ARG A 777 12.00 -10.72 31.02
N HIS A 778 10.71 -10.94 30.78
CA HIS A 778 10.19 -12.23 30.34
C HIS A 778 10.66 -12.61 28.94
N ALA A 779 10.71 -11.65 28.00
CA ALA A 779 11.22 -11.87 26.64
C ALA A 779 12.72 -12.24 26.64
N PHE A 780 13.55 -11.52 27.39
CA PHE A 780 14.97 -11.86 27.54
C PHE A 780 15.20 -13.15 28.34
N GLU A 781 14.30 -13.52 29.26
CA GLU A 781 14.31 -14.82 29.94
C GLU A 781 14.05 -15.97 28.95
N GLN A 782 13.03 -15.86 28.08
CA GLN A 782 12.79 -16.88 27.04
C GLN A 782 13.96 -16.98 26.06
N ALA A 783 14.52 -15.84 25.62
CA ALA A 783 15.71 -15.81 24.77
C ALA A 783 16.94 -16.43 25.47
N SER A 784 17.15 -16.18 26.77
CA SER A 784 18.24 -16.76 27.55
C SER A 784 18.09 -18.28 27.72
N ASN A 785 16.85 -18.77 27.93
CA ASN A 785 16.55 -20.19 27.96
C ASN A 785 16.80 -20.86 26.60
N LEU A 786 16.46 -20.18 25.49
CA LEU A 786 16.79 -20.66 24.14
C LEU A 786 18.30 -20.75 23.93
N VAL A 787 19.05 -19.69 24.25
CA VAL A 787 20.53 -19.67 24.13
C VAL A 787 21.15 -20.84 24.88
N ARG A 788 20.79 -21.06 26.14
CA ARG A 788 21.26 -22.20 26.94
C ARG A 788 20.91 -23.55 26.30
N THR A 789 19.66 -23.73 25.85
CA THR A 789 19.22 -25.00 25.25
C THR A 789 19.91 -25.27 23.91
N GLN A 790 20.24 -24.23 23.14
CA GLN A 790 21.05 -24.35 21.93
C GLN A 790 22.51 -24.69 22.27
N ASP A 791 23.10 -24.05 23.27
CA ASP A 791 24.51 -24.27 23.64
C ASP A 791 24.69 -25.66 24.26
N ASP A 792 23.81 -26.10 25.16
CA ASP A 792 23.76 -27.49 25.67
C ASP A 792 23.64 -28.51 24.53
N TRP A 793 22.86 -28.22 23.50
CA TRP A 793 22.72 -29.07 22.31
C TRP A 793 24.01 -29.10 21.49
N CYS A 794 24.63 -27.95 21.23
CA CYS A 794 25.86 -27.85 20.47
C CYS A 794 27.04 -28.52 21.20
N ASP A 795 27.18 -28.30 22.51
CA ASP A 795 28.20 -28.94 23.35
C ASP A 795 27.98 -30.46 23.44
N ALA A 796 26.73 -30.93 23.43
CA ALA A 796 26.43 -32.36 23.32
C ALA A 796 26.76 -32.92 21.92
N ALA A 797 26.48 -32.17 20.85
CA ALA A 797 26.80 -32.57 19.48
C ALA A 797 28.30 -32.63 19.22
N ASP A 798 29.11 -31.74 19.79
CA ASP A 798 30.58 -31.80 19.74
C ASP A 798 31.12 -33.07 20.43
N ARG A 799 30.51 -33.49 21.55
CA ARG A 799 30.96 -34.62 22.38
C ARG A 799 30.46 -35.98 21.90
N LEU A 800 29.27 -36.04 21.32
CA LEU A 800 28.60 -37.28 20.91
C LEU A 800 28.58 -37.48 19.39
N GLY A 801 28.86 -36.43 18.61
CA GLY A 801 28.63 -36.37 17.17
C GLY A 801 27.16 -36.03 16.86
N ALA A 802 26.95 -35.09 15.93
CA ALA A 802 25.62 -34.58 15.56
C ALA A 802 24.61 -35.69 15.21
N GLU A 803 25.05 -36.75 14.52
CA GLU A 803 24.19 -37.89 14.12
C GLU A 803 23.64 -38.71 15.30
N ASN A 804 24.20 -38.58 16.50
CA ASN A 804 23.78 -39.28 17.72
C ASN A 804 22.90 -38.41 18.64
N MET A 805 22.59 -37.17 18.24
CA MET A 805 21.77 -36.26 19.05
C MET A 805 20.31 -36.74 19.12
N PRO A 806 19.66 -36.68 20.30
CA PRO A 806 18.31 -37.24 20.50
C PRO A 806 17.17 -36.33 19.98
N LYS A 807 17.49 -35.11 19.53
CA LYS A 807 16.57 -34.09 18.99
C LYS A 807 17.31 -33.19 18.00
N TYR A 808 16.59 -32.45 17.17
CA TYR A 808 17.13 -31.32 16.39
C TYR A 808 17.48 -30.12 17.28
N LEU A 809 18.28 -29.18 16.77
CA LEU A 809 18.61 -27.92 17.45
C LEU A 809 17.36 -27.02 17.57
N PRO A 810 17.04 -26.46 18.75
CA PRO A 810 15.86 -25.60 18.90
C PRO A 810 16.07 -24.23 18.23
N ALA A 811 15.11 -23.83 17.39
CA ALA A 811 15.09 -22.55 16.68
C ALA A 811 13.66 -21.99 16.51
N PRO A 812 12.99 -21.58 17.61
CA PRO A 812 11.73 -20.84 17.53
C PRO A 812 12.01 -19.40 17.06
N LEU A 813 11.48 -19.04 15.89
CA LEU A 813 11.78 -17.79 15.18
C LEU A 813 11.47 -16.53 16.01
N GLU A 814 10.42 -16.59 16.84
CA GLU A 814 9.97 -15.51 17.73
C GLU A 814 11.05 -15.02 18.72
N TRP A 815 11.99 -15.87 19.12
CA TRP A 815 13.09 -15.53 20.03
C TRP A 815 14.45 -15.40 19.32
N GLU A 816 14.54 -15.68 18.02
CA GLU A 816 15.82 -15.77 17.28
C GLU A 816 16.62 -14.45 17.37
N THR A 817 15.98 -13.32 17.08
CA THR A 817 16.66 -12.01 17.07
C THR A 817 17.11 -11.57 18.47
N LEU A 818 16.35 -11.93 19.52
CA LEU A 818 16.72 -11.65 20.91
C LEU A 818 17.85 -12.58 21.38
N ALA A 819 17.81 -13.87 21.05
CA ALA A 819 18.91 -14.79 21.31
C ALA A 819 20.19 -14.36 20.58
N ALA A 820 20.09 -13.85 19.35
CA ALA A 820 21.21 -13.29 18.61
C ALA A 820 21.75 -11.98 19.24
N ALA A 821 20.91 -11.17 19.89
CA ALA A 821 21.36 -10.02 20.67
C ALA A 821 22.09 -10.43 21.96
N LEU A 822 21.61 -11.46 22.68
CA LEU A 822 22.31 -12.05 23.84
C LEU A 822 23.67 -12.65 23.45
N ARG A 823 23.81 -13.16 22.21
CA ARG A 823 25.07 -13.66 21.63
C ARG A 823 25.97 -12.56 21.05
N GLY A 824 25.61 -11.27 21.20
CA GLY A 824 26.36 -10.13 20.66
C GLY A 824 26.36 -10.03 19.12
N GLN A 825 25.52 -10.82 18.42
CA GLN A 825 25.43 -10.84 16.95
C GLN A 825 24.45 -9.80 16.38
N VAL A 826 23.77 -9.06 17.25
CA VAL A 826 22.81 -8.01 16.92
C VAL A 826 23.04 -6.84 17.86
N MET A 827 23.28 -5.66 17.30
CA MET A 827 23.52 -4.43 18.06
C MET A 827 22.17 -3.81 18.50
N VAL A 828 21.93 -3.74 19.81
CA VAL A 828 20.67 -3.22 20.36
C VAL A 828 20.72 -1.69 20.46
N ASN A 829 19.79 -1.01 19.79
CA ASN A 829 19.47 0.40 19.97
C ASN A 829 18.09 0.52 20.63
N THR A 830 17.91 1.40 21.62
CA THR A 830 16.59 1.53 22.30
C THR A 830 16.14 2.97 22.46
N HIS A 831 14.88 3.26 22.11
CA HIS A 831 14.20 4.54 22.31
C HIS A 831 13.75 4.62 23.78
N CYS A 832 14.41 5.43 24.62
CA CYS A 832 14.16 5.43 26.06
C CYS A 832 14.54 6.79 26.68
N TYR A 833 13.62 7.40 27.44
CA TYR A 833 13.64 8.84 27.71
C TYR A 833 13.96 9.18 29.17
N THR A 834 13.23 8.57 30.10
CA THR A 834 13.23 8.99 31.51
C THR A 834 14.25 8.21 32.34
N ILE A 835 14.73 8.81 33.44
CA ILE A 835 15.65 8.16 34.37
C ILE A 835 15.13 6.79 34.86
N PRO A 836 13.85 6.62 35.28
CA PRO A 836 13.28 5.30 35.58
C PRO A 836 13.37 4.28 34.44
N ASP A 837 13.07 4.67 33.20
CA ASP A 837 13.02 3.75 32.06
C ASP A 837 14.44 3.36 31.62
N LEU A 838 15.38 4.32 31.62
CA LEU A 838 16.81 4.10 31.42
C LEU A 838 17.39 3.13 32.48
N GLU A 839 17.08 3.35 33.76
CA GLU A 839 17.53 2.50 34.87
C GLU A 839 16.93 1.09 34.79
N ALA A 840 15.66 0.94 34.40
CA ALA A 840 15.04 -0.37 34.18
C ALA A 840 15.73 -1.11 33.02
N PHE A 841 15.96 -0.45 31.89
CA PHE A 841 16.64 -1.07 30.75
C PHE A 841 18.09 -1.44 31.06
N VAL A 842 18.83 -0.58 31.77
CA VAL A 842 20.19 -0.88 32.25
C VAL A 842 20.20 -2.09 33.19
N ARG A 843 19.20 -2.27 34.06
CA ARG A 843 19.07 -3.50 34.86
C ARG A 843 18.87 -4.74 34.00
N HIS A 844 18.06 -4.67 32.93
CA HIS A 844 17.91 -5.79 31.99
C HIS A 844 19.21 -6.10 31.24
N THR A 845 20.02 -5.10 30.84
CA THR A 845 21.34 -5.36 30.21
C THR A 845 22.27 -6.18 31.11
N ASN A 846 22.25 -5.90 32.42
CA ASN A 846 23.07 -6.60 33.43
C ASN A 846 22.47 -7.94 33.90
N GLU A 847 21.14 -8.09 33.85
CA GLU A 847 20.47 -9.34 34.21
C GLU A 847 20.67 -10.43 33.15
N PHE A 848 20.71 -10.03 31.87
CA PHE A 848 20.79 -10.93 30.72
C PHE A 848 22.11 -10.84 29.93
N ASN A 849 23.06 -10.01 30.37
CA ASN A 849 24.42 -9.88 29.80
C ASN A 849 24.45 -9.50 28.30
N PHE A 850 23.73 -8.45 27.90
CA PHE A 850 23.76 -7.93 26.52
C PHE A 850 24.06 -6.42 26.48
N SER A 851 24.83 -5.98 25.47
CA SER A 851 25.23 -4.57 25.34
C SER A 851 24.26 -3.74 24.51
N VAL A 852 24.04 -2.49 24.91
CA VAL A 852 23.32 -1.48 24.13
C VAL A 852 24.32 -0.62 23.34
N ARG A 853 24.08 -0.42 22.05
CA ARG A 853 24.89 0.47 21.20
C ARG A 853 24.61 1.93 21.55
N ALA A 854 23.34 2.32 21.53
CA ALA A 854 22.89 3.65 21.95
C ALA A 854 21.48 3.62 22.58
N PHE A 855 21.29 4.48 23.58
CA PHE A 855 19.97 5.00 23.92
C PHE A 855 19.64 6.13 22.94
N HIS A 856 18.41 6.14 22.43
CA HIS A 856 17.93 7.07 21.42
C HIS A 856 16.83 7.96 22.00
N HIS A 857 16.83 9.22 21.59
CA HIS A 857 15.97 10.28 22.13
C HIS A 857 16.14 10.40 23.65
N ALA A 858 17.37 10.24 24.12
CA ALA A 858 17.66 9.82 25.49
C ALA A 858 17.69 11.01 26.47
N HIS A 859 16.62 11.80 26.46
CA HIS A 859 16.60 13.19 26.91
C HIS A 859 17.05 13.44 28.34
N GLN A 860 16.83 12.51 29.27
CA GLN A 860 17.26 12.69 30.66
C GLN A 860 18.65 12.09 30.96
N THR A 861 19.36 11.51 29.98
CA THR A 861 20.64 10.82 30.22
C THR A 861 21.76 11.71 30.75
N TYR A 862 21.77 13.00 30.41
CA TYR A 862 22.75 13.96 30.93
C TYR A 862 22.62 14.21 32.45
N LEU A 863 21.46 13.94 33.03
CA LEU A 863 21.24 13.96 34.48
C LEU A 863 21.79 12.71 35.17
N VAL A 864 22.04 11.63 34.42
CA VAL A 864 22.43 10.31 34.92
C VAL A 864 23.50 9.59 34.07
N PRO A 865 24.63 10.24 33.70
CA PRO A 865 25.69 9.58 32.93
C PRO A 865 26.24 8.33 33.66
N GLU A 866 26.24 8.33 34.99
CA GLU A 866 26.60 7.17 35.81
C GLU A 866 25.66 5.97 35.66
N ILE A 867 24.40 6.16 35.25
CA ILE A 867 23.51 5.02 34.94
C ILE A 867 23.94 4.35 33.63
N LEU A 868 24.33 5.14 32.62
CA LEU A 868 24.80 4.63 31.32
C LEU A 868 26.14 3.92 31.44
N LYS A 869 27.05 4.43 32.29
CA LYS A 869 28.33 3.77 32.64
C LYS A 869 28.14 2.42 33.38
N ARG A 870 26.93 2.10 33.85
CA ARG A 870 26.57 0.80 34.45
C ARG A 870 25.88 -0.17 33.48
N ALA A 871 25.66 0.19 32.22
CA ALA A 871 25.12 -0.78 31.26
C ALA A 871 26.15 -1.88 30.95
N TYR A 872 25.68 -3.09 30.64
CA TYR A 872 26.58 -4.22 30.40
C TYR A 872 27.39 -4.06 29.10
N GLY A 873 28.70 -4.31 29.18
CA GLY A 873 29.66 -4.28 28.06
C GLY A 873 30.91 -3.43 28.34
N ASP A 874 31.89 -3.48 27.44
CA ASP A 874 33.22 -2.87 27.65
C ASP A 874 33.27 -1.33 27.50
N ARG A 875 32.12 -0.69 27.28
CA ARG A 875 31.97 0.77 27.12
C ARG A 875 30.53 1.21 27.45
N PRO A 876 30.30 2.47 27.85
CA PRO A 876 28.95 3.02 27.94
C PRO A 876 28.24 3.00 26.57
N PRO A 877 26.90 2.87 26.54
CA PRO A 877 26.08 3.15 25.37
C PRO A 877 26.18 4.63 25.01
N ALA A 878 26.16 4.94 23.71
CA ALA A 878 26.00 6.32 23.27
C ALA A 878 24.60 6.86 23.63
N ALA A 879 24.47 8.19 23.68
CA ALA A 879 23.21 8.87 23.93
C ALA A 879 22.85 9.68 22.68
N ALA A 880 22.19 9.04 21.72
CA ALA A 880 21.58 9.76 20.62
C ALA A 880 20.42 10.58 21.19
N LEU A 881 20.58 11.89 21.20
CA LEU A 881 19.60 12.85 21.64
C LEU A 881 18.90 13.46 20.41
N PHE A 882 18.17 14.53 20.67
CA PHE A 882 17.98 15.62 19.74
C PHE A 882 18.76 16.83 20.32
N ALA A 883 19.25 17.76 19.50
CA ALA A 883 19.99 18.93 20.02
C ALA A 883 19.07 19.81 20.87
N ASP A 884 17.82 19.88 20.42
CA ASP A 884 16.94 21.00 20.65
C ASP A 884 15.46 20.63 20.53
N ASN A 885 15.08 19.68 19.64
CA ASN A 885 13.76 19.04 19.69
C ASN A 885 13.63 18.28 21.02
N MET A 886 12.83 18.83 21.90
CA MET A 886 12.79 18.49 23.31
C MET A 886 11.36 18.72 23.80
N TYR A 887 11.00 18.16 24.96
CA TYR A 887 9.70 18.39 25.58
C TYR A 887 8.47 17.87 24.80
N TYR A 888 8.66 17.27 23.61
CA TYR A 888 7.70 16.56 22.74
C TYR A 888 7.05 15.29 23.32
N LYS A 889 6.92 15.23 24.65
CA LYS A 889 6.04 14.41 25.50
C LYS A 889 6.47 14.62 26.95
N ALA A 890 5.64 14.18 27.91
CA ALA A 890 5.98 14.18 29.34
C ALA A 890 7.36 13.55 29.64
N GLU A 891 7.75 12.52 28.88
CA GLU A 891 9.06 11.86 29.02
C GLU A 891 10.24 12.73 28.58
N ALA A 892 10.04 13.57 27.56
CA ALA A 892 11.02 14.51 27.04
C ALA A 892 11.08 15.82 27.84
N TYR A 893 10.25 15.98 28.86
CA TYR A 893 10.05 17.25 29.57
C TYR A 893 11.28 17.77 30.36
N ILE A 894 12.29 16.92 30.62
CA ILE A 894 13.50 17.29 31.38
C ILE A 894 14.77 17.19 30.51
N ALA A 895 14.63 17.49 29.22
CA ALA A 895 15.76 17.64 28.30
C ALA A 895 16.51 18.98 28.51
N SER A 896 17.68 19.13 27.89
CA SER A 896 18.45 20.38 27.86
C SER A 896 19.36 20.43 26.64
N GLU A 897 19.49 21.58 25.97
CA GLU A 897 20.42 21.79 24.85
C GLU A 897 21.89 21.57 25.28
N GLN A 898 22.20 21.76 26.57
CA GLN A 898 23.53 21.46 27.14
C GLN A 898 23.77 19.97 27.37
N ALA A 899 22.76 19.10 27.22
CA ALA A 899 22.86 17.67 27.52
C ALA A 899 23.98 16.98 26.73
N GLY A 900 24.14 17.31 25.45
CA GLY A 900 25.21 16.75 24.61
C GLY A 900 26.61 17.07 25.13
N LYS A 901 26.83 18.32 25.59
CA LYS A 901 28.09 18.74 26.22
C LYS A 901 28.34 17.97 27.53
N VAL A 902 27.35 17.93 28.43
CA VAL A 902 27.47 17.26 29.74
C VAL A 902 27.74 15.75 29.57
N LEU A 903 27.16 15.12 28.55
CA LEU A 903 27.42 13.73 28.20
C LEU A 903 28.84 13.53 27.65
N TYR A 904 29.29 14.41 26.75
CA TYR A 904 30.64 14.37 26.18
C TYR A 904 31.72 14.56 27.26
N GLU A 905 31.56 15.54 28.16
CA GLU A 905 32.42 15.75 29.34
C GLU A 905 32.44 14.53 30.29
N ASN A 906 31.41 13.68 30.22
CA ASN A 906 31.31 12.42 30.97
C ASN A 906 31.77 11.17 30.20
N GLY A 907 32.30 11.32 28.98
CA GLY A 907 32.76 10.22 28.13
C GLY A 907 31.65 9.46 27.40
N ILE A 908 30.51 10.11 27.13
CA ILE A 908 29.35 9.54 26.43
C ILE A 908 29.07 10.33 25.15
N THR A 909 29.05 9.66 24.00
CA THR A 909 28.90 10.30 22.68
C THR A 909 27.46 10.80 22.42
N PRO A 910 27.25 12.09 22.07
CA PRO A 910 25.95 12.65 21.68
C PRO A 910 25.73 12.67 20.15
N VAL A 911 24.45 12.75 19.72
CA VAL A 911 23.97 12.87 18.31
C VAL A 911 22.59 13.60 18.33
N PHE A 912 22.12 14.26 17.25
CA PHE A 912 21.03 15.28 17.30
C PHE A 912 20.07 15.38 16.06
N LEU A 913 18.77 15.77 16.19
CA LEU A 913 17.86 16.28 15.11
C LEU A 913 16.48 16.83 15.60
N GLY A 914 15.54 17.23 14.71
CA GLY A 914 14.25 17.91 14.97
C GLY A 914 12.96 17.07 15.15
N LEU A 915 11.71 17.60 15.19
CA LEU A 915 11.15 18.99 15.29
C LEU A 915 9.75 19.01 15.98
N VAL A 916 9.11 20.20 16.01
CA VAL A 916 7.81 20.67 16.59
C VAL A 916 7.81 20.75 18.12
N GLU A 917 6.92 21.53 18.75
CA GLU A 917 6.69 21.43 20.21
C GLU A 917 6.42 19.98 20.58
N ILE A 918 5.38 19.38 19.98
CA ILE A 918 5.18 17.93 19.91
C ILE A 918 4.57 17.53 18.56
N ALA A 919 5.39 17.06 17.60
CA ALA A 919 4.92 16.67 16.24
C ALA A 919 3.88 15.53 16.20
N ALA A 920 3.64 14.87 17.33
CA ALA A 920 2.84 13.65 17.45
C ALA A 920 1.84 13.70 18.62
N GLU A 921 1.54 14.89 19.17
CA GLU A 921 0.56 15.08 20.24
C GLU A 921 -0.40 16.22 19.87
N GLU A 922 -1.62 15.84 19.49
CA GLU A 922 -2.64 16.76 18.96
C GLU A 922 -3.04 17.84 19.98
N ASP A 923 -2.94 17.55 21.29
CA ASP A 923 -3.21 18.48 22.40
C ASP A 923 -2.23 19.68 22.48
N THR A 924 -1.20 19.74 21.61
CA THR A 924 -0.17 20.82 21.64
C THR A 924 -0.15 21.71 20.40
N GLN A 925 -1.15 21.56 19.55
CA GLN A 925 -1.43 22.40 18.38
C GLN A 925 -2.90 22.85 18.45
N ASP A 926 -3.23 24.00 17.86
CA ASP A 926 -4.63 24.49 17.75
C ASP A 926 -5.49 23.62 16.79
N GLY A 927 -4.83 22.75 16.03
CA GLY A 927 -5.44 21.88 15.02
C GLY A 927 -5.40 22.48 13.62
N SER A 928 -6.00 21.76 12.66
CA SER A 928 -6.06 22.16 11.24
C SER A 928 -7.48 22.53 10.82
N ASN A 929 -7.63 23.64 10.11
CA ASN A 929 -8.87 24.01 9.42
C ASN A 929 -9.18 23.01 8.29
N ASP A 930 -10.41 22.48 8.27
CA ASP A 930 -10.91 21.67 7.16
C ASP A 930 -11.27 22.52 5.93
N ASP A 931 -11.75 21.89 4.85
CA ASP A 931 -12.28 22.59 3.67
C ASP A 931 -13.37 23.65 3.97
N SER A 932 -14.17 23.41 5.01
CA SER A 932 -15.31 24.24 5.40
C SER A 932 -14.92 25.47 6.23
N THR A 933 -13.84 25.35 7.01
CA THR A 933 -13.48 26.32 8.06
C THR A 933 -12.51 27.39 7.57
N PHE A 934 -12.63 28.60 8.11
CA PHE A 934 -11.71 29.71 7.86
C PHE A 934 -11.71 30.62 9.10
N SER A 935 -10.61 30.63 9.85
CA SER A 935 -10.45 31.35 11.13
C SER A 935 -9.37 32.44 11.05
N ALA A 936 -9.19 33.20 12.13
CA ALA A 936 -8.03 34.05 12.34
C ALA A 936 -7.08 33.40 13.36
N ALA A 937 -5.77 33.48 13.12
CA ALA A 937 -4.76 32.91 14.02
C ALA A 937 -4.75 33.59 15.41
N LEU A 938 -5.23 34.83 15.52
CA LEU A 938 -5.37 35.57 16.77
C LEU A 938 -6.26 34.82 17.80
N ASP A 939 -7.29 34.11 17.33
CA ASP A 939 -8.25 33.39 18.20
C ASP A 939 -7.64 32.13 18.85
N GLY A 940 -6.60 31.54 18.24
CA GLY A 940 -5.90 30.32 18.67
C GLY A 940 -4.42 30.52 19.01
N LEU A 941 -3.97 31.78 19.19
CA LEU A 941 -2.54 32.12 19.31
C LEU A 941 -1.93 31.65 20.64
N SER A 942 -1.27 30.49 20.60
CA SER A 942 -0.49 29.95 21.71
C SER A 942 0.85 30.68 21.89
N MET A 943 1.25 30.88 23.15
CA MET A 943 2.45 31.62 23.56
C MET A 943 3.30 30.77 24.52
N GLN A 944 4.53 31.21 24.80
CA GLN A 944 5.51 30.48 25.64
C GLN A 944 5.90 29.07 25.14
N GLY A 945 5.63 28.76 23.87
CA GLY A 945 6.22 27.61 23.17
C GLY A 945 7.75 27.69 23.17
N LYS A 946 8.40 26.53 23.15
CA LYS A 946 9.87 26.41 23.25
C LYS A 946 10.58 26.76 21.96
N SER A 947 9.91 26.56 20.83
CA SER A 947 10.31 27.05 19.51
C SER A 947 10.31 28.58 19.48
N LEU A 948 9.32 29.23 20.12
CA LEU A 948 9.29 30.69 20.31
C LEU A 948 10.40 31.15 21.27
N ALA A 949 10.64 30.43 22.37
CA ALA A 949 11.72 30.73 23.30
C ALA A 949 13.12 30.56 22.66
N ALA A 950 13.30 29.56 21.78
CA ALA A 950 14.50 29.34 21.00
C ALA A 950 14.70 30.44 19.94
N ALA A 951 13.65 30.78 19.18
CA ALA A 951 13.67 31.88 18.23
C ALA A 951 14.04 33.21 18.92
N TYR A 952 13.43 33.51 20.08
CA TYR A 952 13.76 34.65 20.91
C TYR A 952 15.23 34.64 21.39
N SER A 953 15.71 33.49 21.89
CA SER A 953 17.11 33.35 22.37
C SER A 953 18.16 33.31 21.25
N HIS A 954 17.75 33.30 19.99
CA HIS A 954 18.59 33.43 18.80
C HIS A 954 18.35 34.76 18.03
N GLY A 955 17.52 35.66 18.58
CA GLY A 955 17.40 37.05 18.12
C GLY A 955 16.17 37.38 17.28
N VAL A 956 15.28 36.41 17.04
CA VAL A 956 14.02 36.63 16.33
C VAL A 956 12.98 37.17 17.32
N THR A 957 12.82 38.49 17.38
CA THR A 957 11.90 39.18 18.33
C THR A 957 10.42 39.10 17.94
N ARG A 958 10.12 38.87 16.66
CA ARG A 958 8.78 38.92 16.07
C ARG A 958 8.53 37.75 15.14
N ALA A 959 7.30 37.25 15.13
CA ALA A 959 6.84 36.19 14.25
C ALA A 959 5.45 36.53 13.65
N ILE A 960 5.09 35.82 12.59
CA ILE A 960 3.80 35.92 11.92
C ILE A 960 3.30 34.48 11.72
N SER A 961 2.12 34.14 12.24
CA SER A 961 1.56 32.79 12.15
C SER A 961 0.17 32.80 11.51
N ALA A 962 -0.19 31.71 10.82
CA ALA A 962 -1.44 31.51 10.09
C ALA A 962 -2.08 30.18 10.50
N PRO A 963 -3.42 30.02 10.47
CA PRO A 963 -4.06 28.77 10.88
C PRO A 963 -3.66 27.62 9.95
N ALA A 964 -3.36 26.46 10.51
CA ALA A 964 -3.00 25.25 9.76
C ALA A 964 -4.20 24.68 8.98
N SER A 965 -3.93 23.79 8.04
CA SER A 965 -4.88 23.22 7.08
C SER A 965 -4.56 21.73 6.82
N SER A 966 -5.08 21.15 5.74
CA SER A 966 -4.78 19.77 5.34
C SER A 966 -3.39 19.62 4.70
N GLY A 967 -2.53 18.82 5.33
CA GLY A 967 -1.08 18.81 5.05
C GLY A 967 -0.37 19.99 5.71
N GLU A 968 0.88 20.25 5.34
CA GLU A 968 1.74 21.33 5.89
C GLU A 968 1.33 22.76 5.45
N GLY A 969 0.05 22.95 5.12
CA GLY A 969 -0.51 24.13 4.48
C GLY A 969 -1.27 25.06 5.43
N ARG A 970 -1.49 26.31 5.00
CA ARG A 970 -2.14 27.38 5.77
C ARG A 970 -3.48 27.79 5.14
N LYS A 971 -4.48 28.11 6.00
CA LYS A 971 -5.81 28.54 5.55
C LYS A 971 -6.51 29.40 6.59
N GLY A 972 -6.53 30.72 6.39
CA GLY A 972 -7.17 31.68 7.30
C GLY A 972 -6.55 33.07 7.25
N VAL A 973 -6.71 33.84 8.33
CA VAL A 973 -6.04 35.14 8.54
C VAL A 973 -4.85 34.95 9.48
N SER A 974 -3.70 35.53 9.13
CA SER A 974 -2.49 35.50 9.97
C SER A 974 -2.39 36.67 10.94
N VAL A 975 -1.69 36.46 12.06
CA VAL A 975 -1.48 37.42 13.16
C VAL A 975 0.01 37.72 13.33
N GLY A 976 0.37 38.95 13.66
CA GLY A 976 1.74 39.40 13.93
C GLY A 976 2.00 39.61 15.42
N PHE A 977 2.98 38.90 15.99
CA PHE A 977 3.23 38.87 17.44
C PHE A 977 4.71 38.86 17.82
N ARG A 978 5.02 39.11 19.10
CA ARG A 978 6.37 39.07 19.68
C ARG A 978 6.66 37.70 20.29
N THR A 979 7.81 37.11 19.95
CA THR A 979 8.17 35.72 20.32
C THR A 979 8.40 35.52 21.82
N GLY A 980 8.87 36.55 22.54
CA GLY A 980 9.08 36.53 23.98
C GLY A 980 7.81 36.72 24.83
N ALA A 981 6.64 36.91 24.21
CA ALA A 981 5.39 37.19 24.90
C ALA A 981 4.91 36.01 25.78
N LYS A 982 4.28 36.35 26.90
CA LYS A 982 3.79 35.43 27.93
C LYS A 982 2.34 35.00 27.64
N HIS A 983 1.54 35.87 27.02
CA HIS A 983 0.21 35.59 26.47
C HIS A 983 -0.21 36.73 25.53
N SER A 984 -1.17 36.49 24.62
CA SER A 984 -1.67 37.48 23.65
C SER A 984 -2.20 38.79 24.28
N LEU A 985 -2.65 38.76 25.54
CA LEU A 985 -3.12 39.92 26.30
C LEU A 985 -2.01 40.71 27.04
N GLU A 986 -0.73 40.42 26.81
CA GLU A 986 0.37 41.21 27.38
C GLU A 986 0.61 42.47 26.52
N GLU A 987 0.98 43.59 27.13
CA GLU A 987 1.11 44.87 26.43
C GLU A 987 2.18 44.78 25.33
N GLY A 988 1.76 44.97 24.08
CA GLY A 988 2.60 44.78 22.90
C GLY A 988 2.90 43.33 22.50
N ALA A 989 2.22 42.32 23.05
CA ALA A 989 2.41 40.92 22.64
C ALA A 989 1.98 40.67 21.19
N VAL A 990 0.80 41.17 20.81
CA VAL A 990 0.36 41.28 19.42
C VAL A 990 0.73 42.68 18.92
N TRP A 991 1.29 42.77 17.71
CA TRP A 991 1.66 44.04 17.07
C TRP A 991 0.90 44.30 15.76
N GLU A 992 0.25 43.29 15.20
CA GLU A 992 -0.76 43.42 14.14
C GLU A 992 -1.78 42.27 14.27
N ASP A 993 -3.06 42.60 14.35
CA ASP A 993 -4.13 41.62 14.56
C ASP A 993 -4.38 40.80 13.28
N GLU A 994 -4.21 41.41 12.10
CA GLU A 994 -4.63 40.86 10.81
C GLU A 994 -3.63 41.16 9.68
N VAL A 995 -2.64 40.29 9.50
CA VAL A 995 -1.51 40.49 8.58
C VAL A 995 -1.82 40.13 7.12
N ALA A 996 -2.35 38.93 6.87
CA ALA A 996 -2.54 38.39 5.51
C ALA A 996 -3.60 37.27 5.45
N VAL A 997 -4.19 37.06 4.27
CA VAL A 997 -5.03 35.90 3.95
C VAL A 997 -4.18 34.77 3.36
N HIS A 998 -4.35 33.55 3.85
CA HIS A 998 -3.61 32.35 3.41
C HIS A 998 -4.52 31.30 2.76
N TYR A 999 -4.04 30.65 1.69
CA TYR A 999 -4.61 29.40 1.16
C TYR A 999 -3.54 28.46 0.60
N THR A 1000 -3.66 27.17 0.93
CA THR A 1000 -2.87 26.09 0.32
C THR A 1000 -3.35 25.72 -1.07
N LEU A 1001 -2.42 25.62 -2.03
CA LEU A 1001 -2.66 25.15 -3.40
C LEU A 1001 -1.60 24.13 -3.85
N THR A 1002 -1.01 23.39 -2.90
CA THR A 1002 -0.18 22.19 -3.11
C THR A 1002 -1.05 20.93 -3.23
N LEU A 1003 -0.43 19.76 -3.36
CA LEU A 1003 -1.09 18.45 -3.26
C LEU A 1003 -2.00 18.30 -2.02
N GLY A 1004 -1.71 18.99 -0.91
CA GLY A 1004 -2.53 18.98 0.32
C GLY A 1004 -3.93 19.60 0.15
N ALA A 1005 -4.14 20.39 -0.90
CA ALA A 1005 -5.45 20.97 -1.26
C ALA A 1005 -6.37 19.98 -2.03
N LYS A 1006 -5.98 18.71 -2.16
CA LYS A 1006 -6.76 17.67 -2.85
C LYS A 1006 -7.66 16.92 -1.88
N THR A 1007 -8.94 17.27 -1.87
CA THR A 1007 -9.97 16.69 -1.00
C THR A 1007 -11.16 16.16 -1.81
N GLU A 1008 -12.20 15.65 -1.14
CA GLU A 1008 -13.46 15.29 -1.81
C GLU A 1008 -14.13 16.50 -2.49
N LYS A 1009 -13.98 17.71 -1.93
CA LYS A 1009 -14.58 18.95 -2.47
C LYS A 1009 -13.69 19.59 -3.53
N THR A 1010 -12.37 19.48 -3.42
CA THR A 1010 -11.39 19.95 -4.42
C THR A 1010 -10.47 18.81 -4.90
N PRO A 1011 -10.98 17.79 -5.63
CA PRO A 1011 -10.21 16.60 -6.01
C PRO A 1011 -9.05 16.84 -7.01
N SER A 1012 -8.76 18.10 -7.36
CA SER A 1012 -7.67 18.49 -8.24
C SER A 1012 -7.19 19.90 -7.91
N LEU A 1013 -5.92 20.19 -8.24
CA LEU A 1013 -5.37 21.55 -8.14
C LEU A 1013 -6.18 22.54 -9.00
N SER A 1014 -6.65 22.09 -10.17
CA SER A 1014 -7.53 22.87 -11.05
C SER A 1014 -8.83 23.30 -10.35
N SER A 1015 -9.46 22.42 -9.58
CA SER A 1015 -10.68 22.74 -8.82
C SER A 1015 -10.40 23.60 -7.58
N ALA A 1016 -9.23 23.48 -6.96
CA ALA A 1016 -8.80 24.37 -5.87
C ALA A 1016 -8.54 25.81 -6.36
N VAL A 1017 -7.77 25.97 -7.45
CA VAL A 1017 -7.52 27.28 -8.09
C VAL A 1017 -8.82 27.91 -8.60
N ASP A 1018 -9.72 27.13 -9.20
CA ASP A 1018 -11.04 27.58 -9.65
C ASP A 1018 -11.99 27.93 -8.48
N ALA A 1019 -11.88 27.25 -7.33
CA ALA A 1019 -12.60 27.62 -6.12
C ALA A 1019 -12.13 28.98 -5.59
N LEU A 1020 -10.81 29.20 -5.43
CA LEU A 1020 -10.27 30.49 -5.00
C LEU A 1020 -10.61 31.62 -5.99
N ARG A 1021 -10.46 31.37 -7.29
CA ARG A 1021 -10.87 32.26 -8.39
C ARG A 1021 -12.34 32.69 -8.26
N ARG A 1022 -13.26 31.75 -7.97
CA ARG A 1022 -14.67 32.06 -7.72
C ARG A 1022 -14.87 32.96 -6.51
N LYS A 1023 -14.18 32.70 -5.39
CA LYS A 1023 -14.30 33.52 -4.17
C LYS A 1023 -13.78 34.96 -4.41
N LEU A 1024 -12.64 35.11 -5.08
CA LEU A 1024 -12.11 36.43 -5.48
C LEU A 1024 -13.04 37.16 -6.46
N LEU A 1025 -13.56 36.49 -7.50
CA LEU A 1025 -14.54 37.07 -8.43
C LEU A 1025 -15.88 37.43 -7.77
N LYS A 1026 -16.27 36.74 -6.69
CA LYS A 1026 -17.40 37.13 -5.84
C LYS A 1026 -17.07 38.41 -5.09
N ALA A 1027 -15.93 38.48 -4.39
CA ALA A 1027 -15.51 39.68 -3.67
C ALA A 1027 -15.43 40.94 -4.57
N VAL A 1028 -14.95 40.81 -5.81
CA VAL A 1028 -14.91 41.91 -6.82
C VAL A 1028 -16.32 42.38 -7.25
N LYS A 1029 -17.34 41.52 -7.17
CA LYS A 1029 -18.75 41.89 -7.44
C LYS A 1029 -19.42 42.47 -6.20
N ASP A 1030 -19.24 41.82 -5.05
CA ASP A 1030 -19.87 42.19 -3.78
C ASP A 1030 -19.24 43.45 -3.16
N GLY A 1031 -18.04 43.84 -3.60
CA GLY A 1031 -17.44 45.17 -3.33
C GLY A 1031 -18.05 46.32 -4.15
N LYS A 1032 -19.08 46.05 -4.98
CA LYS A 1032 -19.84 47.05 -5.74
C LYS A 1032 -21.25 47.27 -5.15
N LYS A 1033 -21.50 46.73 -3.95
CA LYS A 1033 -22.74 46.92 -3.18
C LYS A 1033 -22.43 47.06 -1.68
N ASP A 1034 -22.98 48.09 -1.06
CA ASP A 1034 -23.05 48.20 0.40
C ASP A 1034 -24.22 47.39 0.95
N ASP A 1035 -24.23 46.07 0.67
CA ASP A 1035 -25.21 45.14 1.25
C ASP A 1035 -24.90 44.96 2.75
N GLN A 1036 -25.79 45.48 3.62
CA GLN A 1036 -25.68 45.46 5.09
C GLN A 1036 -25.92 44.07 5.72
N GLY A 1037 -25.54 43.01 5.03
CA GLY A 1037 -25.64 41.62 5.52
C GLY A 1037 -24.48 41.25 6.44
N VAL A 1038 -24.72 40.29 7.34
CA VAL A 1038 -23.65 39.64 8.11
C VAL A 1038 -22.81 38.79 7.14
N LEU A 1039 -21.64 39.31 6.77
CA LEU A 1039 -20.66 38.60 5.94
C LEU A 1039 -19.90 37.57 6.78
N SER A 1040 -19.43 36.49 6.16
CA SER A 1040 -18.45 35.61 6.79
C SER A 1040 -17.09 36.30 6.91
N LEU A 1041 -16.24 35.82 7.83
CA LEU A 1041 -14.86 36.29 7.95
C LEU A 1041 -14.13 36.21 6.61
N GLU A 1042 -14.24 35.06 5.94
CA GLU A 1042 -13.64 34.83 4.61
C GLU A 1042 -14.11 35.85 3.57
N ASP A 1043 -15.43 36.09 3.44
CA ASP A 1043 -15.96 37.09 2.50
C ASP A 1043 -15.49 38.51 2.82
N ALA A 1044 -15.36 38.85 4.10
CA ALA A 1044 -14.89 40.16 4.54
C ALA A 1044 -13.41 40.40 4.22
N LYS A 1045 -12.53 39.41 4.48
CA LYS A 1045 -11.08 39.53 4.19
C LYS A 1045 -10.78 39.44 2.71
N LEU A 1046 -11.49 38.59 1.96
CA LEU A 1046 -11.37 38.58 0.50
C LEU A 1046 -11.80 39.91 -0.14
N LYS A 1047 -12.75 40.66 0.46
CA LYS A 1047 -13.06 42.03 0.04
C LYS A 1047 -11.90 43.01 0.30
N GLN A 1048 -11.13 42.87 1.36
CA GLN A 1048 -9.90 43.67 1.59
C GLN A 1048 -8.81 43.29 0.58
N VAL A 1049 -8.59 42.00 0.34
CA VAL A 1049 -7.64 41.47 -0.65
C VAL A 1049 -7.88 42.03 -2.05
N VAL A 1050 -9.12 41.99 -2.56
CA VAL A 1050 -9.44 42.51 -3.91
C VAL A 1050 -9.55 44.03 -4.01
N LYS A 1051 -9.30 44.77 -2.92
CA LYS A 1051 -9.02 46.21 -2.96
C LYS A 1051 -7.52 46.51 -2.95
N GLY A 1052 -6.67 45.54 -2.61
CA GLY A 1052 -5.25 45.71 -2.29
C GLY A 1052 -4.96 46.05 -0.82
N GLU A 1053 -5.98 46.19 0.03
CA GLU A 1053 -5.85 46.56 1.45
C GLU A 1053 -5.08 45.48 2.23
N MET A 1054 -5.25 44.19 1.91
CA MET A 1054 -4.60 43.05 2.57
C MET A 1054 -3.88 42.15 1.54
N PRO A 1055 -2.70 41.58 1.83
CA PRO A 1055 -2.01 40.66 0.92
C PRO A 1055 -2.63 39.26 0.94
N LEU A 1056 -2.45 38.54 -0.18
CA LEU A 1056 -2.84 37.14 -0.37
C LEU A 1056 -1.58 36.26 -0.48
N VAL A 1057 -1.39 35.36 0.48
CA VAL A 1057 -0.30 34.39 0.55
C VAL A 1057 -0.83 33.02 0.10
N LEU A 1058 -0.11 32.33 -0.78
CA LEU A 1058 -0.50 31.01 -1.29
C LEU A 1058 0.63 29.97 -1.13
N ASP A 1059 0.39 28.87 -0.41
CA ASP A 1059 1.34 27.75 -0.37
C ASP A 1059 1.33 27.04 -1.74
N VAL A 1060 2.45 27.04 -2.46
CA VAL A 1060 2.56 26.40 -3.79
C VAL A 1060 4.01 26.06 -4.14
N HIS A 1061 4.27 24.88 -4.73
CA HIS A 1061 5.63 24.50 -5.17
C HIS A 1061 5.78 24.35 -6.69
N SER A 1062 4.76 23.79 -7.37
CA SER A 1062 4.81 23.44 -8.79
C SER A 1062 4.73 24.65 -9.72
N ALA A 1063 5.65 24.75 -10.70
CA ALA A 1063 5.64 25.82 -11.69
C ALA A 1063 4.36 25.81 -12.54
N ASP A 1064 3.80 24.62 -12.82
CA ASP A 1064 2.57 24.46 -13.58
C ASP A 1064 1.34 25.03 -12.82
N THR A 1065 1.39 24.97 -11.49
CA THR A 1065 0.40 25.62 -10.60
C THR A 1065 0.66 27.13 -10.54
N ILE A 1066 1.91 27.58 -10.34
CA ILE A 1066 2.29 29.01 -10.31
C ILE A 1066 1.85 29.74 -11.59
N ALA A 1067 2.10 29.18 -12.78
CA ALA A 1067 1.64 29.74 -14.04
C ALA A 1067 0.10 29.85 -14.13
N SER A 1068 -0.64 29.02 -13.41
CA SER A 1068 -2.10 29.08 -13.31
C SER A 1068 -2.59 30.15 -12.33
N LEU A 1069 -1.80 30.45 -11.29
CA LEU A 1069 -2.01 31.57 -10.36
C LEU A 1069 -1.71 32.92 -11.01
N LEU A 1070 -0.66 33.03 -11.81
CA LEU A 1070 -0.36 34.23 -12.60
C LEU A 1070 -1.50 34.57 -13.57
N ARG A 1071 -2.06 33.57 -14.27
CA ARG A 1071 -3.27 33.74 -15.08
C ARG A 1071 -4.47 34.18 -14.25
N MET A 1072 -4.67 33.59 -13.05
CA MET A 1072 -5.74 34.01 -12.14
C MET A 1072 -5.57 35.48 -11.68
N LYS A 1073 -4.36 35.92 -11.34
CA LYS A 1073 -4.08 37.33 -10.98
C LYS A 1073 -4.47 38.28 -12.11
N ILE A 1074 -4.12 37.96 -13.35
CA ILE A 1074 -4.52 38.73 -14.55
C ILE A 1074 -6.05 38.75 -14.71
N ASP A 1075 -6.74 37.60 -14.53
CA ASP A 1075 -8.21 37.51 -14.61
C ASP A 1075 -8.90 38.39 -13.54
N ILE A 1076 -8.41 38.36 -12.30
CA ILE A 1076 -8.96 39.14 -11.17
C ILE A 1076 -8.70 40.64 -11.34
N GLU A 1077 -7.46 41.04 -11.66
CA GLU A 1077 -7.13 42.45 -11.88
C GLU A 1077 -7.86 43.05 -13.10
N SER A 1078 -8.12 42.24 -14.13
CA SER A 1078 -8.97 42.66 -15.26
C SER A 1078 -10.41 42.94 -14.82
N ALA A 1079 -10.98 42.10 -13.92
CA ALA A 1079 -12.31 42.30 -13.36
C ALA A 1079 -12.40 43.51 -12.39
N MET A 1080 -11.26 43.95 -11.84
CA MET A 1080 -11.14 45.11 -10.94
C MET A 1080 -11.10 46.47 -11.67
N ARG A 1081 -10.91 46.54 -13.00
CA ARG A 1081 -10.71 47.78 -13.77
C ARG A 1081 -11.90 48.24 -14.67
N PRO A 1082 -13.13 48.53 -14.16
CA PRO A 1082 -14.26 48.99 -14.99
C PRO A 1082 -14.51 50.52 -14.90
N GLY A 1083 -13.56 51.37 -15.31
CA GLY A 1083 -13.77 52.82 -15.30
C GLY A 1083 -12.53 53.65 -15.69
N THR A 1084 -12.72 54.94 -15.98
CA THR A 1084 -11.65 55.87 -16.39
C THR A 1084 -10.84 56.47 -15.24
N ASP A 1085 -11.31 56.34 -13.99
CA ASP A 1085 -10.57 56.80 -12.81
C ASP A 1085 -9.61 55.71 -12.32
N SER A 1086 -8.47 55.60 -13.00
CA SER A 1086 -7.48 54.54 -12.78
C SER A 1086 -6.59 54.81 -11.56
N ALA A 1087 -7.09 54.51 -10.36
CA ALA A 1087 -6.21 54.01 -9.31
C ALA A 1087 -5.76 52.60 -9.71
N ASP A 1088 -4.45 52.35 -9.80
CA ASP A 1088 -3.90 51.10 -10.33
C ASP A 1088 -3.95 49.98 -9.28
N ARG A 1089 -5.17 49.46 -9.06
CA ARG A 1089 -5.44 48.42 -8.06
C ARG A 1089 -4.89 47.08 -8.54
N THR A 1090 -3.71 46.72 -8.04
CA THR A 1090 -3.09 45.42 -8.22
C THR A 1090 -3.39 44.48 -7.05
N LEU A 1091 -3.51 43.18 -7.33
CA LEU A 1091 -3.63 42.14 -6.33
C LEU A 1091 -2.25 41.86 -5.73
N ARG A 1092 -2.05 42.21 -4.45
CA ARG A 1092 -0.82 41.90 -3.70
C ARG A 1092 -0.75 40.39 -3.43
N LEU A 1093 0.05 39.69 -4.23
CA LEU A 1093 0.15 38.23 -4.25
C LEU A 1093 1.56 37.80 -3.86
N ILE A 1094 1.64 36.90 -2.89
CA ILE A 1094 2.88 36.33 -2.35
C ILE A 1094 2.78 34.81 -2.47
N LEU A 1095 3.84 34.15 -2.92
CA LEU A 1095 3.94 32.69 -2.95
C LEU A 1095 4.77 32.21 -1.75
N PHE A 1096 4.25 31.27 -0.99
CA PHE A 1096 4.96 30.60 0.10
C PHE A 1096 5.45 29.22 -0.38
N GLY A 1097 6.71 28.89 -0.09
CA GLY A 1097 7.37 27.69 -0.60
C GLY A 1097 8.06 27.93 -1.94
N GLY A 1098 7.39 27.62 -3.06
CA GLY A 1098 7.87 27.99 -4.40
C GLY A 1098 9.06 27.19 -4.95
N ALA A 1099 9.17 25.89 -4.69
CA ALA A 1099 10.35 25.09 -5.07
C ALA A 1099 10.73 25.12 -6.57
N GLU A 1100 9.73 25.16 -7.47
CA GLU A 1100 9.94 25.29 -8.92
C GLU A 1100 9.77 26.74 -9.44
N SER A 1101 9.62 27.73 -8.56
CA SER A 1101 9.38 29.15 -8.93
C SER A 1101 10.50 29.76 -9.78
N HIS A 1102 11.74 29.29 -9.61
CA HIS A 1102 12.90 29.66 -10.41
C HIS A 1102 12.73 29.37 -11.93
N LEU A 1103 11.78 28.50 -12.31
CA LEU A 1103 11.42 28.23 -13.71
C LEU A 1103 10.53 29.31 -14.34
N LEU A 1104 10.04 30.27 -13.53
CA LEU A 1104 9.12 31.34 -13.93
C LEU A 1104 9.57 32.70 -13.35
N ALA A 1105 10.87 32.86 -13.09
CA ALA A 1105 11.41 34.02 -12.38
C ALA A 1105 11.16 35.35 -13.12
N GLU A 1106 11.27 35.36 -14.46
CA GLU A 1106 10.98 36.52 -15.29
C GLU A 1106 9.49 36.89 -15.26
N GLU A 1107 8.59 35.90 -15.31
CA GLU A 1107 7.14 36.12 -15.22
C GLU A 1107 6.69 36.57 -13.82
N LEU A 1108 7.33 36.08 -12.76
CA LEU A 1108 7.07 36.49 -11.38
C LEU A 1108 7.47 37.96 -11.15
N ALA A 1109 8.66 38.36 -11.61
CA ALA A 1109 9.12 39.74 -11.57
C ALA A 1109 8.19 40.65 -12.41
N THR A 1110 7.86 40.25 -13.64
CA THR A 1110 6.96 41.00 -14.54
C THR A 1110 5.56 41.17 -13.95
N ALA A 1111 5.05 40.18 -13.22
CA ALA A 1111 3.75 40.24 -12.56
C ALA A 1111 3.76 40.96 -11.19
N ASN A 1112 4.93 41.40 -10.71
CA ASN A 1112 5.14 41.90 -9.35
C ASN A 1112 4.58 40.93 -8.28
N VAL A 1113 5.05 39.68 -8.33
CA VAL A 1113 4.69 38.60 -7.38
C VAL A 1113 5.93 38.22 -6.58
N SER A 1114 5.83 38.32 -5.25
CA SER A 1114 6.93 38.01 -4.33
C SER A 1114 6.98 36.53 -3.96
N VAL A 1115 8.16 36.03 -3.59
CA VAL A 1115 8.36 34.63 -3.19
C VAL A 1115 9.02 34.55 -1.81
N ILE A 1116 8.38 33.85 -0.88
CA ILE A 1116 8.94 33.43 0.39
C ILE A 1116 9.40 31.99 0.24
N LEU A 1117 10.70 31.75 0.11
CA LEU A 1117 11.27 30.41 -0.01
C LEU A 1117 11.21 29.71 1.35
N ALA A 1118 10.52 28.57 1.39
CA ALA A 1118 10.32 27.73 2.57
C ALA A 1118 10.39 26.25 2.17
N PRO A 1119 11.46 25.51 2.52
CA PRO A 1119 12.74 25.98 3.08
C PRO A 1119 13.59 26.71 2.01
N LEU A 1120 14.65 27.42 2.43
CA LEU A 1120 15.61 28.10 1.55
C LEU A 1120 16.18 27.19 0.44
N LEU A 1121 16.56 25.96 0.79
CA LEU A 1121 17.15 24.97 -0.11
C LEU A 1121 16.10 23.87 -0.38
N PRO A 1122 15.13 24.08 -1.29
CA PRO A 1122 14.04 23.14 -1.49
C PRO A 1122 14.54 21.80 -2.01
N TYR A 1123 14.02 20.71 -1.43
CA TYR A 1123 14.30 19.33 -1.84
C TYR A 1123 13.00 18.61 -2.23
N SER A 1124 13.13 17.49 -2.95
CA SER A 1124 12.01 16.85 -3.67
C SER A 1124 11.18 15.88 -2.82
N GLU A 1125 10.54 16.39 -1.74
CA GLU A 1125 9.64 15.59 -0.88
C GLU A 1125 8.40 15.08 -1.64
N THR A 1126 7.83 15.95 -2.48
CA THR A 1126 6.64 15.66 -3.29
C THR A 1126 6.91 15.86 -4.78
N TRP A 1127 6.00 15.33 -5.61
CA TRP A 1127 6.07 15.47 -7.07
C TRP A 1127 6.04 16.95 -7.54
N GLU A 1128 5.50 17.86 -6.74
CA GLU A 1128 5.48 19.30 -7.07
C GLU A 1128 6.84 19.99 -6.84
N GLN A 1129 7.76 19.38 -6.09
CA GLN A 1129 9.12 19.86 -5.87
C GLN A 1129 10.15 19.17 -6.79
N ARG A 1130 9.74 18.28 -7.72
CA ARG A 1130 10.64 17.40 -8.51
C ARG A 1130 11.70 18.09 -9.38
N ARG A 1131 11.60 19.40 -9.63
CA ARG A 1131 12.59 20.23 -10.35
C ARG A 1131 13.32 21.21 -9.42
N SER A 1132 13.26 21.02 -8.10
CA SER A 1132 13.81 21.93 -7.09
C SER A 1132 15.30 22.23 -7.31
N LEU A 1133 15.68 23.51 -7.18
CA LEU A 1133 17.04 24.00 -7.37
C LEU A 1133 17.74 24.15 -6.01
N THR A 1134 18.18 23.03 -5.45
CA THR A 1134 18.63 22.88 -4.04
C THR A 1134 20.04 23.42 -3.77
N GLY A 1135 20.88 23.58 -4.79
CA GLY A 1135 22.30 23.93 -4.65
C GLY A 1135 23.25 22.74 -4.79
N ALA A 1136 24.56 23.01 -4.68
CA ALA A 1136 25.60 22.00 -4.83
C ALA A 1136 25.57 20.97 -3.68
N PRO A 1137 25.85 19.68 -3.92
CA PRO A 1137 26.32 19.09 -5.17
C PRO A 1137 25.20 18.69 -6.16
N LEU A 1138 23.93 18.86 -5.80
CA LEU A 1138 22.78 18.36 -6.58
C LEU A 1138 22.48 19.22 -7.82
N THR A 1139 22.56 20.54 -7.68
CA THR A 1139 22.33 21.51 -8.78
C THR A 1139 23.40 22.60 -8.81
N ASN A 1140 23.59 23.21 -9.97
CA ASN A 1140 24.51 24.34 -10.12
C ASN A 1140 23.76 25.66 -9.84
N GLY A 1141 23.99 26.25 -8.67
CA GLY A 1141 23.19 27.36 -8.15
C GLY A 1141 21.91 26.91 -7.42
N THR A 1142 21.27 27.86 -6.74
CA THR A 1142 20.10 27.68 -5.87
C THR A 1142 18.88 28.45 -6.40
N ALA A 1143 17.68 28.13 -5.88
CA ALA A 1143 16.45 28.84 -6.23
C ALA A 1143 16.50 30.36 -5.95
N VAL A 1144 17.13 30.77 -4.83
CA VAL A 1144 17.26 32.20 -4.47
C VAL A 1144 18.14 32.95 -5.48
N ASP A 1145 19.23 32.35 -5.98
CA ASP A 1145 20.12 32.98 -6.97
C ASP A 1145 19.35 33.40 -8.24
N VAL A 1146 18.48 32.53 -8.73
CA VAL A 1146 17.74 32.73 -9.99
C VAL A 1146 16.62 33.76 -9.81
N LEU A 1147 15.89 33.70 -8.70
CA LEU A 1147 14.84 34.67 -8.37
C LEU A 1147 15.43 36.08 -8.16
N HIS A 1148 16.53 36.18 -7.39
CA HIS A 1148 17.25 37.44 -7.16
C HIS A 1148 17.78 38.04 -8.47
N ALA A 1149 18.42 37.22 -9.32
CA ALA A 1149 18.94 37.67 -10.62
C ALA A 1149 17.85 38.13 -11.61
N ALA A 1150 16.61 37.64 -11.47
CA ALA A 1150 15.46 38.09 -12.24
C ALA A 1150 14.77 39.36 -11.68
N GLY A 1151 15.19 39.85 -10.51
CA GLY A 1151 14.57 40.98 -9.83
C GLY A 1151 13.25 40.64 -9.11
N VAL A 1152 13.00 39.36 -8.80
CA VAL A 1152 11.90 38.96 -7.91
C VAL A 1152 12.26 39.37 -6.48
N GLN A 1153 11.32 39.99 -5.74
CA GLN A 1153 11.54 40.18 -4.30
C GLN A 1153 11.44 38.82 -3.60
N VAL A 1154 12.55 38.41 -2.98
CA VAL A 1154 12.67 37.13 -2.25
C VAL A 1154 12.78 37.38 -0.76
N ALA A 1155 12.11 36.56 0.02
CA ALA A 1155 12.35 36.40 1.45
C ALA A 1155 12.63 34.93 1.77
N ILE A 1156 13.29 34.69 2.89
CA ILE A 1156 13.61 33.37 3.40
C ILE A 1156 12.74 33.11 4.62
N SER A 1157 12.05 31.98 4.60
CA SER A 1157 11.33 31.41 5.73
C SER A 1157 11.75 29.96 5.89
N THR A 1158 11.43 29.41 7.03
CA THR A 1158 11.65 28.01 7.33
C THR A 1158 10.51 27.17 6.80
N LYS A 1159 10.75 25.86 6.60
CA LYS A 1159 9.64 24.92 6.42
C LYS A 1159 8.94 24.73 7.77
N GLU A 1160 9.75 24.67 8.83
CA GLU A 1160 9.36 24.15 10.13
C GLU A 1160 9.89 25.03 11.29
N ASP A 1161 9.20 25.04 12.42
CA ASP A 1161 9.32 26.12 13.42
C ASP A 1161 10.67 26.27 14.16
N TRP A 1162 11.42 25.22 14.53
CA TRP A 1162 12.71 25.45 15.23
C TRP A 1162 13.83 25.95 14.32
N GLU A 1163 13.74 25.72 13.01
CA GLU A 1163 14.68 26.28 12.03
C GLU A 1163 14.69 27.82 12.10
N THR A 1164 13.66 28.43 12.72
CA THR A 1164 13.53 29.89 12.88
C THR A 1164 14.73 30.48 13.62
N ARG A 1165 15.37 29.69 14.50
CA ARG A 1165 16.61 30.08 15.19
C ARG A 1165 17.77 30.32 14.22
N ASP A 1166 17.77 29.63 13.08
CA ASP A 1166 18.87 29.56 12.11
C ASP A 1166 18.69 30.55 10.95
N LEU A 1167 17.68 31.43 10.95
CA LEU A 1167 17.40 32.35 9.84
C LEU A 1167 18.61 33.23 9.45
N GLY A 1168 19.39 33.72 10.43
CA GLY A 1168 20.64 34.44 10.16
C GLY A 1168 21.67 33.59 9.41
N LEU A 1169 21.85 32.34 9.84
CA LEU A 1169 22.73 31.37 9.17
C LEU A 1169 22.20 30.98 7.78
N MET A 1170 20.88 30.86 7.59
CA MET A 1170 20.27 30.63 6.27
C MET A 1170 20.56 31.80 5.31
N ALA A 1171 20.44 33.06 5.76
CA ALA A 1171 20.84 34.22 4.98
C ALA A 1171 22.35 34.20 4.65
N GLY A 1172 23.20 33.78 5.60
CA GLY A 1172 24.63 33.56 5.37
C GLY A 1172 24.93 32.48 4.33
N ILE A 1173 24.19 31.37 4.35
CA ILE A 1173 24.28 30.29 3.35
C ILE A 1173 23.83 30.78 1.97
N ALA A 1174 22.76 31.57 1.87
CA ALA A 1174 22.32 32.19 0.61
C ALA A 1174 23.42 33.12 0.04
N ARG A 1175 23.97 34.02 0.88
CA ARG A 1175 25.10 34.89 0.53
C ARG A 1175 26.30 34.08 0.02
N ALA A 1176 26.74 33.07 0.77
CA ALA A 1176 27.92 32.28 0.47
C ALA A 1176 27.78 31.44 -0.82
N ASN A 1177 26.61 30.81 -1.02
CA ASN A 1177 26.32 30.04 -2.23
C ASN A 1177 26.19 30.92 -3.50
N SER A 1178 25.88 32.21 -3.33
CA SER A 1178 25.68 33.12 -4.45
C SER A 1178 26.93 33.44 -5.27
N ASP A 1179 28.13 33.04 -4.83
CA ASP A 1179 29.41 33.41 -5.45
C ASP A 1179 29.57 34.94 -5.60
N GLY A 1180 29.12 35.69 -4.58
CA GLY A 1180 29.19 37.15 -4.49
C GLY A 1180 28.10 37.92 -5.24
N LYS A 1181 27.01 37.26 -5.67
CA LYS A 1181 25.86 37.92 -6.35
C LYS A 1181 24.81 38.50 -5.39
N ILE A 1182 24.80 38.04 -4.14
CA ILE A 1182 23.96 38.55 -3.05
C ILE A 1182 24.91 39.18 -2.03
N SER A 1183 24.71 40.46 -1.74
CA SER A 1183 25.48 41.20 -0.73
C SER A 1183 25.03 40.88 0.70
N GLU A 1184 25.77 41.40 1.68
CA GLU A 1184 25.46 41.23 3.10
C GLU A 1184 24.11 41.88 3.49
N ASP A 1185 23.87 43.11 3.02
CA ASP A 1185 22.63 43.86 3.26
C ASP A 1185 21.41 43.22 2.57
N GLU A 1186 21.60 42.68 1.35
CA GLU A 1186 20.54 41.96 0.62
C GLU A 1186 20.19 40.64 1.32
N ALA A 1187 21.19 39.86 1.74
CA ALA A 1187 20.97 38.63 2.49
C ALA A 1187 20.25 38.87 3.82
N TRP A 1188 20.66 39.89 4.58
CA TRP A 1188 19.98 40.28 5.82
C TRP A 1188 18.54 40.77 5.56
N SER A 1189 18.31 41.48 4.45
CA SER A 1189 16.98 41.94 4.05
C SER A 1189 16.02 40.78 3.76
N MET A 1190 16.50 39.66 3.21
CA MET A 1190 15.68 38.47 2.92
C MET A 1190 15.06 37.83 4.17
N VAL A 1191 15.67 37.97 5.35
CA VAL A 1191 15.16 37.46 6.63
C VAL A 1191 14.58 38.55 7.54
N SER A 1192 14.50 39.79 7.04
CA SER A 1192 14.00 40.93 7.82
C SER A 1192 13.09 41.84 6.97
N SER A 1193 13.62 42.93 6.43
CA SER A 1193 12.89 44.01 5.76
C SER A 1193 12.00 43.54 4.60
N ASN A 1194 12.43 42.54 3.81
CA ASN A 1194 11.63 42.04 2.69
C ASN A 1194 10.30 41.44 3.13
N ILE A 1195 10.23 40.77 4.29
CA ILE A 1195 8.98 40.18 4.80
C ILE A 1195 7.96 41.29 5.11
N TYR A 1196 8.40 42.36 5.77
CA TYR A 1196 7.54 43.51 6.07
C TYR A 1196 7.08 44.22 4.79
N ALA A 1197 7.98 44.44 3.83
CA ALA A 1197 7.66 45.11 2.56
C ALA A 1197 6.68 44.31 1.69
N MET A 1198 6.85 42.98 1.57
CA MET A 1198 5.90 42.10 0.86
C MET A 1198 4.48 42.21 1.44
N LEU A 1199 4.39 42.23 2.78
CA LEU A 1199 3.13 42.30 3.51
C LEU A 1199 2.55 43.72 3.60
N GLY A 1200 3.35 44.76 3.29
CA GLY A 1200 2.95 46.17 3.36
C GLY A 1200 2.94 46.73 4.79
N LEU A 1201 3.85 46.23 5.64
CA LEU A 1201 3.97 46.54 7.07
C LEU A 1201 5.13 47.52 7.36
N ASP A 1202 5.60 48.27 6.35
CA ASP A 1202 6.83 49.06 6.42
C ASP A 1202 6.86 50.10 7.57
N SER A 1203 5.70 50.64 7.95
CA SER A 1203 5.56 51.57 9.08
C SER A 1203 5.86 50.93 10.45
N LEU A 1204 5.82 49.60 10.55
CA LEU A 1204 6.11 48.82 11.74
C LEU A 1204 7.52 48.21 11.73
N GLY A 1205 8.28 48.38 10.63
CA GLY A 1205 9.63 47.83 10.46
C GLY A 1205 10.71 48.54 11.30
N LEU A 1206 11.90 47.94 11.34
CA LEU A 1206 13.09 48.31 12.17
C LEU A 1206 13.72 49.70 11.88
N GLY A 1207 13.00 50.63 11.25
CA GLY A 1207 13.51 51.95 10.86
C GLY A 1207 12.49 53.09 10.91
N SER A 1208 11.31 52.91 11.50
CA SER A 1208 10.31 53.97 11.57
C SER A 1208 10.70 55.08 12.54
N THR A 1209 10.83 56.30 12.04
CA THR A 1209 11.39 57.48 12.75
C THR A 1209 10.44 58.11 13.80
N GLY A 1210 9.48 57.33 14.29
CA GLY A 1210 8.46 57.75 15.26
C GLY A 1210 8.44 56.96 16.58
N ALA A 1211 9.30 55.93 16.73
CA ALA A 1211 9.41 55.15 17.95
C ALA A 1211 9.72 56.03 19.17
N THR A 1212 9.03 55.81 20.29
CA THR A 1212 9.39 56.45 21.56
C THR A 1212 10.55 55.70 22.21
N ALA A 1213 11.19 56.30 23.23
CA ALA A 1213 12.37 55.72 23.87
C ALA A 1213 12.11 54.43 24.69
N GLY A 1214 10.87 53.90 24.70
CA GLY A 1214 10.54 52.56 25.21
C GLY A 1214 10.39 51.49 24.11
N ASP A 1215 10.15 51.88 22.87
CA ASP A 1215 9.77 50.97 21.77
C ASP A 1215 10.96 50.40 20.99
N THR A 1216 12.20 50.74 21.36
CA THR A 1216 13.41 50.41 20.60
C THR A 1216 13.77 48.93 20.73
N GLU A 1217 13.38 48.14 19.72
CA GLU A 1217 13.84 46.76 19.54
C GLU A 1217 15.29 46.75 19.04
N PHE A 1218 16.14 45.92 19.63
CA PHE A 1218 17.50 45.67 19.14
C PHE A 1218 18.04 44.33 19.61
N VAL A 1219 18.99 43.79 18.85
CA VAL A 1219 19.73 42.57 19.17
C VAL A 1219 21.23 42.83 19.04
N VAL A 1220 22.04 42.18 19.87
CA VAL A 1220 23.50 42.31 19.86
C VAL A 1220 24.13 40.94 19.72
N TYR A 1221 25.00 40.79 18.71
CA TYR A 1221 25.77 39.58 18.46
C TYR A 1221 27.26 39.79 18.77
N ASP A 1222 27.91 38.72 19.19
CA ASP A 1222 29.35 38.55 19.40
C ASP A 1222 29.87 37.75 18.19
N GLY A 1223 30.04 38.45 17.06
CA GLY A 1223 30.24 37.88 15.72
C GLY A 1223 29.31 38.49 14.67
N ASN A 1224 29.40 38.02 13.42
CA ASN A 1224 28.48 38.39 12.35
C ASN A 1224 27.24 37.45 12.38
N PRO A 1225 25.99 37.93 12.46
CA PRO A 1225 24.81 37.04 12.51
C PRO A 1225 24.59 36.17 11.26
N LEU A 1226 25.37 36.35 10.20
CA LEU A 1226 25.41 35.47 9.03
C LEU A 1226 26.46 34.33 9.13
N GLU A 1227 27.27 34.28 10.20
CA GLU A 1227 28.39 33.36 10.38
C GLU A 1227 28.17 32.43 11.59
N ILE A 1228 28.59 31.16 11.47
CA ILE A 1228 28.22 30.05 12.37
C ILE A 1228 28.85 30.12 13.78
N ASP A 1229 29.90 30.91 13.95
CA ASP A 1229 30.58 31.12 15.24
C ASP A 1229 29.98 32.26 16.07
N SER A 1230 29.12 33.08 15.47
CA SER A 1230 28.45 34.22 16.08
C SER A 1230 27.47 33.82 17.19
N ARG A 1231 27.40 34.63 18.24
CA ARG A 1231 26.58 34.36 19.43
C ARG A 1231 25.73 35.55 19.83
N LEU A 1232 24.44 35.34 20.04
CA LEU A 1232 23.57 36.37 20.60
C LEU A 1232 23.98 36.69 22.05
N ARG A 1233 24.04 37.98 22.38
CA ARG A 1233 24.40 38.50 23.70
C ARG A 1233 23.30 39.30 24.37
N VAL A 1234 22.50 40.03 23.60
CA VAL A 1234 21.43 40.88 24.13
C VAL A 1234 20.23 40.83 23.19
N VAL A 1235 19.02 40.78 23.77
CA VAL A 1235 17.75 40.99 23.09
C VAL A 1235 16.94 42.01 23.86
N ALA A 1236 16.51 43.07 23.18
CA ALA A 1236 15.43 43.95 23.58
C ALA A 1236 14.34 43.84 22.51
N ASP A 1237 13.14 43.40 22.88
CA ASP A 1237 12.04 43.12 21.94
C ASP A 1237 10.96 44.22 21.91
N GLY A 1238 11.19 45.35 22.57
CA GLY A 1238 10.27 46.48 22.62
C GLY A 1238 9.18 46.40 23.69
N ARG A 1239 9.15 45.36 24.54
CA ARG A 1239 8.29 45.30 25.74
C ARG A 1239 8.93 45.92 27.00
N GLY A 1240 10.07 46.59 26.86
CA GLY A 1240 10.84 47.16 27.97
C GLY A 1240 11.64 46.15 28.82
N GLU A 1241 11.48 44.84 28.59
CA GLU A 1241 12.37 43.81 29.12
C GLU A 1241 13.62 43.68 28.21
N VAL A 1242 14.80 43.50 28.81
CA VAL A 1242 16.08 43.27 28.08
C VAL A 1242 16.75 42.03 28.64
N THR A 1243 16.92 41.01 27.79
CA THR A 1243 17.58 39.74 28.14
C THR A 1243 19.05 39.80 27.74
N VAL A 1244 19.95 39.35 28.63
CA VAL A 1244 21.41 39.39 28.43
C VAL A 1244 22.02 38.02 28.75
N TRP A 1245 22.86 37.51 27.85
CA TRP A 1245 23.55 36.21 27.97
C TRP A 1245 25.07 36.41 28.09
N THR A 1246 25.61 35.96 29.23
CA THR A 1246 27.03 36.12 29.64
C THR A 1246 27.92 34.95 29.26
#